data_AF-A0A4Y6U7K2-F1
#
_entry.id   AF-A0A4Y6U7K2-F1
#
_cell.length_a   1.000
_cell.length_b   1.000
_cell.length_c   1.000
_cell.angle_alpha   90.00
_cell.angle_beta   90.00
_cell.angle_gamma   90.00
#
_symmetry.space_group_name_H-M   'P 1'
#
loop_
_entity.id
_entity.type
_entity.pdbx_description
1 polymer ?
#
loop_
_entity_poly.entity_id
_entity_poly.type
_entity_poly.pdbx_seq_one_letter_code
_entity_poly.pdbx_strand_id
1 'polypeptide(L)'
;MTSTPPSSAGSSASHHSAAPATQEGGRNDATPNTSNPAAAAPPDPTAKPPSVDDQTPLDSNPAGLGRPDPVPSEPVDLEQLLDEASPATNQSNAPSGPAGGPTGGDKPPPDAGTPRAIPQPKGEAYLSWLYAPTPSAFFFALRTSLAACLALGFSLWMELDDPSWAPLTVWSVAQISRGESLSKAKWRIVGTLVGCCAGIAIMAAIPQASWMYFPAIAVWLGICSFMATFISNFRAYGCVLAGYTCSVIGTGAAPDANHVFMIAMSRGSYIIIGVICEASVAFVFSPNQMRQARIRLRQLLQKALDMTATTLGQILTKGTNAQATARMQFGTMLRINNDIEFTEVEMGPHGHEADHARAALAAISVLLARGFGLVNQLEELVQNPDCHTLIEEILSFLKTLPECLPDPALIPELLAELQHLRDICRQYAAPHRLTSHGGAAPDELSAHHVAHLTAKDKADIVASALDERVMFVALGELLSDLERAIIEYNASTHIIRGDHFRFQPITHRDPRLALNNGLRSGSIILLTGLVYEVTAWPQGLKCIGIASLICGLNSINENPANATLGWLKGTIGAITAAWFLVFIFMPMVDVYEPLIVILVGGMMVGGLAKANPATRPAGAAYSLLFPTMLGLQNHHVMQEMQYFNINLGIGLASLMTVIVYRTILPFNAAQERFRLRRAMLRELRQLANPAANPSIARWVGNCMDRFSCILRHAGSTPDDRIEQFIEGTLGTLTMGMAVIKLRGLMDRDYLPESARRPIILVLHYVEFPAKHYMQAAQTTDSAIRRLRELDTSDHDTVSRLELTRAIAYLMVIAHNLKHCPNFLNPTRPFKGEGTALKTSPAGGHAAISPT
;
A
#
# COMPACT_ATOMS: atom_id res chain seq x y z
N MET A 1 19.36 -20.82 -69.99
CA MET A 1 20.38 -21.90 -69.96
C MET A 1 20.14 -22.66 -68.67
N THR A 2 19.73 -23.94 -68.62
CA THR A 2 19.50 -24.96 -69.66
C THR A 2 18.41 -25.94 -69.18
N SER A 3 17.35 -26.13 -69.99
CA SER A 3 16.78 -27.41 -70.49
C SER A 3 17.05 -28.75 -69.74
N THR A 4 16.14 -29.73 -69.60
CA THR A 4 14.65 -29.89 -69.74
C THR A 4 14.22 -31.30 -69.24
N PRO A 5 12.91 -31.59 -68.97
CA PRO A 5 12.30 -32.93 -68.66
C PRO A 5 11.76 -33.64 -69.95
N PRO A 6 10.83 -34.67 -70.01
CA PRO A 6 10.02 -35.37 -68.97
C PRO A 6 9.74 -36.92 -69.15
N SER A 7 8.94 -37.54 -68.25
CA SER A 7 8.01 -38.68 -68.51
C SER A 7 7.04 -38.85 -67.31
N SER A 8 5.69 -38.76 -67.38
CA SER A 8 4.64 -39.56 -68.08
C SER A 8 4.30 -40.91 -67.40
N ALA A 9 3.06 -41.40 -67.25
CA ALA A 9 1.71 -40.85 -67.44
C ALA A 9 0.62 -41.85 -66.93
N GLY A 10 -0.64 -41.38 -66.81
CA GLY A 10 -1.88 -42.18 -66.80
C GLY A 10 -2.53 -42.43 -65.43
N SER A 11 -3.82 -42.74 -65.29
CA SER A 11 -5.06 -42.59 -66.08
C SER A 11 -6.12 -43.50 -65.44
N SER A 12 -7.40 -43.07 -65.40
CA SER A 12 -8.62 -43.89 -65.13
C SER A 12 -8.82 -44.56 -63.75
N ALA A 13 -10.03 -44.96 -63.32
CA ALA A 13 -11.41 -44.44 -63.47
C ALA A 13 -12.40 -45.29 -62.62
N SER A 14 -13.48 -44.68 -62.08
CA SER A 14 -14.74 -45.34 -61.60
C SER A 14 -14.62 -46.29 -60.39
N HIS A 15 -15.64 -46.68 -59.59
CA HIS A 15 -17.07 -46.35 -59.35
C HIS A 15 -17.27 -46.41 -57.80
N HIS A 16 -18.22 -45.76 -57.10
CA HIS A 16 -19.67 -46.00 -57.09
C HIS A 16 -20.41 -44.96 -56.19
N SER A 17 -21.66 -44.61 -56.58
CA SER A 17 -22.91 -44.52 -55.77
C SER A 17 -22.92 -43.95 -54.33
N ALA A 18 -23.91 -43.19 -53.83
CA ALA A 18 -24.97 -42.32 -54.36
C ALA A 18 -25.65 -41.60 -53.15
N ALA A 19 -26.25 -40.42 -53.35
CA ALA A 19 -27.14 -39.74 -52.36
C ALA A 19 -28.59 -40.31 -52.43
N PRO A 20 -29.68 -39.81 -51.76
CA PRO A 20 -29.99 -38.50 -51.13
C PRO A 20 -30.36 -38.61 -49.60
N ALA A 21 -30.62 -37.58 -48.77
CA ALA A 21 -31.14 -36.20 -48.83
C ALA A 21 -32.68 -36.01 -48.69
N THR A 22 -33.11 -35.47 -47.53
CA THR A 22 -34.35 -34.73 -47.16
C THR A 22 -34.14 -34.26 -45.70
N GLN A 23 -34.18 -33.01 -45.23
CA GLN A 23 -34.86 -31.74 -45.55
C GLN A 23 -36.29 -31.58 -44.98
N GLU A 24 -36.58 -30.35 -44.52
CA GLU A 24 -37.76 -29.82 -43.78
C GLU A 24 -37.77 -30.03 -42.25
N GLY A 25 -38.18 -29.06 -41.42
CA GLY A 25 -38.54 -27.66 -41.71
C GLY A 25 -39.18 -26.90 -40.53
N GLY A 26 -38.80 -25.63 -40.34
CA GLY A 26 -39.47 -24.63 -39.46
C GLY A 26 -39.32 -24.80 -37.94
N ARG A 27 -39.54 -23.79 -37.09
CA ARG A 27 -39.31 -22.34 -37.10
C ARG A 27 -39.69 -21.85 -35.68
N ASN A 28 -39.02 -20.80 -35.21
CA ASN A 28 -39.51 -19.79 -34.24
C ASN A 28 -39.46 -19.99 -32.69
N ASP A 29 -38.72 -19.05 -32.09
CA ASP A 29 -39.05 -18.20 -30.94
C ASP A 29 -38.66 -18.54 -29.49
N ALA A 30 -38.49 -17.43 -28.73
CA ALA A 30 -38.14 -17.23 -27.32
C ALA A 30 -36.65 -17.31 -26.90
N THR A 31 -36.25 -16.29 -26.14
CA THR A 31 -34.86 -15.98 -25.72
C THR A 31 -34.60 -16.35 -24.24
N PRO A 32 -33.46 -15.96 -23.62
CA PRO A 32 -32.57 -16.88 -22.94
C PRO A 32 -32.87 -17.03 -21.43
N ASN A 33 -32.32 -18.07 -20.78
CA ASN A 33 -32.20 -18.03 -19.32
C ASN A 33 -30.95 -18.74 -18.78
N THR A 34 -30.41 -18.16 -17.70
CA THR A 34 -29.13 -18.52 -17.08
C THR A 34 -29.26 -19.70 -16.12
N SER A 35 -28.39 -20.70 -16.25
CA SER A 35 -28.30 -21.83 -15.31
C SER A 35 -27.52 -21.47 -14.04
N ASN A 36 -28.20 -21.59 -12.89
CA ASN A 36 -27.64 -21.46 -11.54
C ASN A 36 -27.93 -22.78 -10.79
N PRO A 37 -26.96 -23.47 -10.16
CA PRO A 37 -27.22 -24.71 -9.45
C PRO A 37 -27.65 -24.48 -7.97
N ALA A 38 -28.74 -25.14 -7.57
CA ALA A 38 -29.23 -25.27 -6.19
C ALA A 38 -28.19 -26.00 -5.31
N ALA A 39 -27.99 -25.70 -4.03
CA ALA A 39 -28.92 -25.70 -2.88
C ALA A 39 -29.51 -27.11 -2.61
N ALA A 40 -28.99 -27.79 -1.58
CA ALA A 40 -29.36 -29.15 -1.18
C ALA A 40 -30.33 -29.18 0.02
N ALA A 41 -31.15 -30.23 0.09
CA ALA A 41 -32.20 -30.46 1.08
C ALA A 41 -31.77 -31.48 2.17
N PRO A 42 -32.53 -31.66 3.28
CA PRO A 42 -32.04 -32.25 4.54
C PRO A 42 -32.23 -33.78 4.67
N PRO A 43 -31.63 -34.42 5.70
CA PRO A 43 -31.81 -35.85 6.01
C PRO A 43 -33.01 -36.15 6.92
N ASP A 44 -33.51 -37.37 6.82
CA ASP A 44 -34.70 -37.94 7.49
C ASP A 44 -34.32 -38.66 8.82
N PRO A 45 -35.21 -38.81 9.83
CA PRO A 45 -34.83 -39.23 11.19
C PRO A 45 -35.22 -40.69 11.54
N THR A 46 -34.33 -41.44 12.20
CA THR A 46 -34.69 -42.71 12.85
C THR A 46 -33.97 -42.97 14.20
N ALA A 47 -34.70 -43.63 15.11
CA ALA A 47 -34.29 -44.21 16.41
C ALA A 47 -34.21 -43.30 17.67
N LYS A 48 -34.63 -43.90 18.81
CA LYS A 48 -34.93 -43.27 20.14
C LYS A 48 -34.16 -44.01 21.30
N PRO A 49 -34.18 -43.49 22.55
CA PRO A 49 -33.34 -43.91 23.73
C PRO A 49 -34.07 -44.97 24.64
N PRO A 50 -33.83 -45.22 25.98
CA PRO A 50 -32.96 -44.55 27.01
C PRO A 50 -32.34 -45.35 28.22
N SER A 51 -31.51 -44.64 29.03
CA SER A 51 -31.42 -44.57 30.54
C SER A 51 -30.97 -45.71 31.52
N VAL A 52 -30.36 -45.27 32.64
CA VAL A 52 -30.40 -45.72 34.08
C VAL A 52 -29.09 -46.22 34.77
N ASP A 53 -28.58 -45.35 35.68
CA ASP A 53 -28.05 -45.44 37.08
C ASP A 53 -27.29 -46.63 37.75
N ASP A 54 -26.30 -46.20 38.56
CA ASP A 54 -25.85 -46.61 39.92
C ASP A 54 -25.17 -47.97 40.28
N GLN A 55 -23.96 -47.91 40.88
CA GLN A 55 -23.67 -48.24 42.32
C GLN A 55 -22.15 -48.21 42.67
N THR A 56 -21.83 -47.97 43.96
CA THR A 56 -20.46 -47.81 44.55
C THR A 56 -20.02 -49.06 45.37
N PRO A 57 -18.81 -49.10 46.00
CA PRO A 57 -18.67 -48.61 47.39
C PRO A 57 -17.28 -48.00 47.78
N LEU A 58 -17.16 -47.54 49.04
CA LEU A 58 -15.99 -46.85 49.65
C LEU A 58 -15.06 -47.74 50.50
N ASP A 59 -13.76 -47.35 50.61
CA ASP A 59 -12.99 -47.02 51.85
C ASP A 59 -11.60 -46.42 51.40
N SER A 60 -10.68 -45.83 52.19
CA SER A 60 -10.60 -45.48 53.63
C SER A 60 -9.72 -44.21 53.90
N ASN A 61 -9.44 -43.93 55.18
CA ASN A 61 -8.60 -42.85 55.76
C ASN A 61 -7.39 -43.45 56.54
N PRO A 62 -6.49 -42.73 57.29
CA PRO A 62 -6.02 -41.34 57.27
C PRO A 62 -4.46 -41.11 57.45
N ALA A 63 -4.03 -39.83 57.30
CA ALA A 63 -2.97 -39.09 58.03
C ALA A 63 -1.44 -39.40 57.92
N GLY A 64 -0.62 -38.33 57.79
CA GLY A 64 0.76 -38.30 58.34
C GLY A 64 1.84 -37.41 57.68
N LEU A 65 1.99 -36.15 58.16
CA LEU A 65 3.26 -35.37 58.30
C LEU A 65 4.16 -35.02 57.09
N GLY A 66 4.64 -33.76 57.03
CA GLY A 66 5.83 -33.35 56.25
C GLY A 66 5.73 -31.97 55.58
N ARG A 67 6.16 -30.90 56.25
CA ARG A 67 6.33 -29.52 55.70
C ARG A 67 7.84 -29.22 55.47
N PRO A 68 8.28 -28.04 54.96
CA PRO A 68 9.24 -27.96 53.85
C PRO A 68 10.65 -27.45 54.27
N ASP A 69 11.42 -26.98 53.28
CA ASP A 69 12.64 -26.13 53.33
C ASP A 69 13.96 -26.83 52.88
N PRO A 70 15.01 -26.09 52.43
CA PRO A 70 14.98 -24.97 51.45
C PRO A 70 16.23 -24.91 50.51
N VAL A 71 16.35 -23.82 49.71
CA VAL A 71 17.63 -23.17 49.26
C VAL A 71 18.46 -23.92 48.17
N PRO A 72 19.31 -23.24 47.34
CA PRO A 72 19.68 -21.82 47.35
C PRO A 72 19.27 -20.98 46.14
N SER A 73 19.03 -19.70 46.42
CA SER A 73 19.32 -18.57 45.53
C SER A 73 20.55 -17.83 46.05
N GLU A 74 21.57 -17.60 45.22
CA GLU A 74 22.56 -16.53 45.43
C GLU A 74 23.06 -15.98 44.08
N PRO A 75 23.46 -14.70 44.00
CA PRO A 75 23.85 -14.03 42.76
C PRO A 75 25.35 -14.19 42.47
N VAL A 76 25.74 -14.05 41.20
CA VAL A 76 27.15 -13.88 40.81
C VAL A 76 27.25 -12.79 39.75
N ASP A 77 28.18 -11.87 39.97
CA ASP A 77 28.44 -10.69 39.14
C ASP A 77 28.89 -11.04 37.72
N LEU A 78 28.48 -10.21 36.76
CA LEU A 78 28.98 -10.23 35.38
C LEU A 78 29.61 -8.89 34.97
N GLU A 79 30.20 -8.17 35.94
CA GLU A 79 30.90 -6.89 35.74
C GLU A 79 32.44 -7.03 35.85
N GLN A 80 32.98 -8.26 35.83
CA GLN A 80 34.42 -8.51 35.78
C GLN A 80 34.78 -9.73 34.93
N LEU A 81 35.01 -9.53 33.63
CA LEU A 81 36.12 -10.11 32.83
C LEU A 81 35.99 -9.72 31.34
N LEU A 82 37.14 -9.45 30.71
CA LEU A 82 37.31 -9.04 29.30
C LEU A 82 36.98 -7.59 28.97
N ASP A 83 37.42 -6.71 29.87
CA ASP A 83 38.06 -5.46 29.49
C ASP A 83 39.40 -5.80 28.79
N GLU A 84 39.46 -5.79 27.45
CA GLU A 84 40.73 -5.90 26.71
C GLU A 84 40.66 -5.28 25.29
N ALA A 85 40.55 -3.93 25.21
CA ALA A 85 41.12 -3.11 24.12
C ALA A 85 40.75 -1.61 24.25
N SER A 86 41.47 -0.87 25.10
CA SER A 86 41.45 0.61 25.04
C SER A 86 42.78 1.20 25.53
N PRO A 87 43.48 2.00 24.70
CA PRO A 87 44.57 2.85 25.17
C PRO A 87 44.20 4.34 25.14
N ALA A 88 43.99 4.86 26.35
CA ALA A 88 44.54 6.11 26.87
C ALA A 88 44.34 7.45 26.12
N THR A 89 43.56 8.30 26.79
CA THR A 89 43.60 9.77 26.78
C THR A 89 45.01 10.35 26.92
N ASN A 90 45.27 11.54 26.36
CA ASN A 90 46.22 12.47 26.97
C ASN A 90 45.82 13.95 26.74
N GLN A 91 45.91 14.78 27.78
CA GLN A 91 45.65 16.22 27.76
C GLN A 91 46.97 17.01 27.84
N SER A 92 47.09 18.18 27.20
CA SER A 92 47.96 19.29 27.66
C SER A 92 47.84 20.58 26.81
N ASN A 93 47.28 21.63 27.41
CA ASN A 93 47.70 23.06 27.42
C ASN A 93 48.23 23.79 26.15
N ALA A 94 47.52 24.88 25.78
CA ALA A 94 47.92 26.33 25.74
C ALA A 94 49.30 26.77 25.15
N PRO A 95 49.47 28.00 24.56
CA PRO A 95 48.89 29.28 25.02
C PRO A 95 48.50 30.33 23.91
N SER A 96 48.60 31.62 24.21
CA SER A 96 47.71 32.74 23.80
C SER A 96 48.26 33.88 22.91
N GLY A 97 47.40 34.42 22.02
CA GLY A 97 47.30 35.86 21.61
C GLY A 97 48.26 36.43 20.55
N PRO A 98 48.14 37.71 20.10
CA PRO A 98 46.97 38.64 20.19
C PRO A 98 46.72 39.57 18.95
N ALA A 99 45.69 40.45 19.05
CA ALA A 99 45.47 41.78 18.40
C ALA A 99 44.96 41.93 16.94
N GLY A 100 44.04 42.90 16.68
CA GLY A 100 43.72 43.28 15.28
C GLY A 100 42.54 44.19 14.82
N GLY A 101 41.88 45.05 15.60
CA GLY A 101 41.11 46.21 15.05
C GLY A 101 39.66 46.01 14.48
N PRO A 102 38.93 47.09 14.10
CA PRO A 102 37.46 47.15 14.29
C PRO A 102 36.60 47.52 13.04
N THR A 103 35.29 47.77 13.30
CA THR A 103 34.13 48.14 12.44
C THR A 103 33.20 46.97 12.08
N GLY A 104 31.87 47.06 12.12
CA GLY A 104 30.97 48.15 12.56
C GLY A 104 29.59 47.98 11.90
N GLY A 105 28.50 47.91 12.68
CA GLY A 105 27.12 47.83 12.14
C GLY A 105 26.16 46.97 12.97
N ASP A 106 25.17 47.61 13.58
CA ASP A 106 24.10 46.96 14.35
C ASP A 106 23.27 45.97 13.52
N LYS A 107 22.86 44.88 14.17
CA LYS A 107 21.71 44.05 13.77
C LYS A 107 20.88 43.70 15.01
N PRO A 108 19.55 43.77 14.95
CA PRO A 108 18.68 43.43 16.08
C PRO A 108 18.78 41.93 16.42
N PRO A 109 18.43 41.52 17.64
CA PRO A 109 18.49 40.13 18.07
C PRO A 109 17.54 39.25 17.24
N PRO A 110 17.91 38.00 16.92
CA PRO A 110 17.06 37.10 16.15
C PRO A 110 15.88 36.57 16.99
N ASP A 111 14.69 36.61 16.42
CA ASP A 111 13.46 36.09 17.04
C ASP A 111 13.58 34.60 17.42
N ALA A 112 13.28 34.31 18.68
CA ALA A 112 13.11 32.95 19.17
C ALA A 112 11.73 32.41 18.76
N GLY A 113 11.59 31.93 17.51
CA GLY A 113 10.29 31.43 17.02
C GLY A 113 10.31 30.46 15.85
N THR A 114 11.38 30.38 15.04
CA THR A 114 11.43 29.42 13.93
C THR A 114 11.83 28.02 14.43
N PRO A 115 11.03 26.96 14.18
CA PRO A 115 11.47 25.59 14.46
C PRO A 115 12.71 25.29 13.64
N ARG A 116 13.81 24.97 14.34
CA ARG A 116 15.10 24.66 13.73
C ARG A 116 14.92 23.44 12.86
N ALA A 117 14.89 23.63 11.53
CA ALA A 117 14.78 22.53 10.58
C ALA A 117 15.83 21.47 10.94
N ILE A 118 15.39 20.21 11.09
CA ILE A 118 16.31 19.10 11.39
C ILE A 118 17.44 19.17 10.38
N PRO A 119 18.70 19.34 10.80
CA PRO A 119 19.80 19.43 9.87
C PRO A 119 19.90 18.09 9.16
N GLN A 120 19.46 18.06 7.90
CA GLN A 120 19.72 16.93 7.02
C GLN A 120 21.23 16.67 7.03
N PRO A 121 21.68 15.41 7.10
CA PRO A 121 23.10 15.09 6.98
C PRO A 121 23.61 15.57 5.62
N LYS A 122 24.26 16.75 5.62
CA LYS A 122 24.86 17.34 4.43
C LYS A 122 26.07 16.50 4.03
N GLY A 123 25.88 15.62 3.05
CA GLY A 123 26.97 14.93 2.38
C GLY A 123 27.50 13.68 3.08
N GLU A 124 26.65 12.90 3.77
CA GLU A 124 27.01 11.50 4.01
C GLU A 124 27.23 10.80 2.66
N ALA A 125 28.38 10.12 2.53
CA ALA A 125 28.90 9.68 1.25
C ALA A 125 27.90 8.77 0.50
N TYR A 126 27.70 9.03 -0.80
CA TYR A 126 26.84 8.23 -1.70
C TYR A 126 27.19 6.72 -1.73
N LEU A 127 28.35 6.33 -1.20
CA LEU A 127 28.86 4.97 -1.10
C LEU A 127 28.84 4.39 0.33
N SER A 128 28.24 5.07 1.33
CA SER A 128 28.16 4.59 2.71
C SER A 128 27.55 3.19 2.83
N TRP A 129 26.57 2.87 1.99
CA TRP A 129 25.93 1.56 1.89
C TRP A 129 26.87 0.40 1.50
N LEU A 130 28.04 0.70 0.93
CA LEU A 130 29.03 -0.29 0.52
C LEU A 130 30.07 -0.55 1.62
N TYR A 131 30.51 0.51 2.31
CA TYR A 131 31.57 0.44 3.33
C TYR A 131 31.05 0.24 4.76
N ALA A 132 29.83 0.70 5.06
CA ALA A 132 29.18 0.56 6.36
C ALA A 132 27.73 0.03 6.20
N PRO A 133 27.54 -1.19 5.68
CA PRO A 133 26.22 -1.77 5.51
C PRO A 133 25.55 -2.07 6.85
N THR A 134 24.22 -1.94 6.93
CA THR A 134 23.48 -2.43 8.10
C THR A 134 23.63 -3.95 8.24
N PRO A 135 23.63 -4.53 9.46
CA PRO A 135 23.78 -5.98 9.64
C PRO A 135 22.76 -6.78 8.85
N SER A 136 21.50 -6.32 8.80
CA SER A 136 20.43 -6.96 8.01
C SER A 136 20.73 -7.00 6.50
N ALA A 137 21.30 -5.93 5.94
CA ALA A 137 21.68 -5.86 4.54
C ALA A 137 22.87 -6.79 4.23
N PHE A 138 23.85 -6.85 5.14
CA PHE A 138 25.01 -7.74 5.01
C PHE A 138 24.59 -9.22 5.04
N PHE A 139 23.84 -9.65 6.06
CA PHE A 139 23.35 -11.02 6.15
C PHE A 139 22.43 -11.39 4.98
N PHE A 140 21.58 -10.47 4.50
CA PHE A 140 20.78 -10.67 3.29
C PHE A 140 21.67 -10.88 2.04
N ALA A 141 22.69 -10.06 1.83
CA ALA A 141 23.57 -10.15 0.68
C ALA A 141 24.41 -11.44 0.71
N LEU A 142 24.95 -11.79 1.88
CA LEU A 142 25.72 -13.01 2.09
C LEU A 142 24.87 -14.28 1.88
N ARG A 143 23.72 -14.41 2.56
CA ARG A 143 22.85 -15.60 2.44
C ARG A 143 22.39 -15.81 0.99
N THR A 144 22.07 -14.72 0.29
CA THR A 144 21.55 -14.79 -1.09
C THR A 144 22.65 -15.15 -2.07
N SER A 145 23.88 -14.65 -1.87
CA SER A 145 25.04 -15.02 -2.68
C SER A 145 25.40 -16.50 -2.49
N LEU A 146 25.40 -16.99 -1.25
CA LEU A 146 25.61 -18.42 -0.96
C LEU A 146 24.52 -19.30 -1.58
N ALA A 147 23.24 -18.91 -1.47
CA ALA A 147 22.14 -19.63 -2.12
C ALA A 147 22.26 -19.64 -3.66
N ALA A 148 22.71 -18.54 -4.26
CA ALA A 148 22.93 -18.43 -5.70
C ALA A 148 24.09 -19.32 -6.16
N CYS A 149 25.18 -19.38 -5.39
CA CYS A 149 26.29 -20.31 -5.65
C CYS A 149 25.86 -21.77 -5.47
N LEU A 150 25.12 -22.13 -4.41
CA LEU A 150 24.59 -23.50 -4.26
C LEU A 150 23.68 -23.91 -5.43
N ALA A 151 22.79 -23.01 -5.87
CA ALA A 151 21.92 -23.24 -7.02
C ALA A 151 22.71 -23.43 -8.33
N LEU A 152 23.78 -22.64 -8.52
CA LEU A 152 24.72 -22.81 -9.62
C LEU A 152 25.40 -24.20 -9.56
N GLY A 153 25.93 -24.59 -8.40
CA GLY A 153 26.59 -25.89 -8.20
C GLY A 153 25.70 -27.08 -8.55
N PHE A 154 24.45 -27.09 -8.08
CA PHE A 154 23.48 -28.11 -8.48
C PHE A 154 23.18 -28.09 -9.99
N SER A 155 23.07 -26.91 -10.61
CA SER A 155 22.82 -26.80 -12.05
C SER A 155 24.00 -27.24 -12.92
N LEU A 156 25.24 -27.06 -12.44
CA LEU A 156 26.45 -27.57 -13.10
C LEU A 156 26.56 -29.09 -12.93
N TRP A 157 26.33 -29.59 -11.70
CA TRP A 157 26.36 -31.02 -11.39
C TRP A 157 25.28 -31.84 -12.13
N MET A 158 24.14 -31.22 -12.46
CA MET A 158 23.09 -31.81 -13.30
C MET A 158 23.31 -31.60 -14.81
N GLU A 159 24.46 -31.07 -15.23
CA GLU A 159 24.84 -30.81 -16.62
C GLU A 159 23.81 -30.01 -17.45
N LEU A 160 23.11 -29.05 -16.84
CA LEU A 160 22.04 -28.29 -17.49
C LEU A 160 22.56 -27.29 -18.54
N ASP A 161 21.81 -27.08 -19.63
CA ASP A 161 22.24 -26.32 -20.83
C ASP A 161 22.76 -24.90 -20.56
N ASP A 162 22.02 -24.11 -19.75
CA ASP A 162 22.38 -22.76 -19.33
C ASP A 162 22.29 -22.65 -17.79
N PRO A 163 23.35 -23.03 -17.04
CA PRO A 163 23.28 -23.09 -15.57
C PRO A 163 23.14 -21.70 -14.91
N SER A 164 23.51 -20.62 -15.62
CA SER A 164 23.38 -19.22 -15.15
C SER A 164 21.95 -18.77 -14.80
N TRP A 165 20.90 -19.50 -15.23
CA TRP A 165 19.51 -19.19 -14.87
C TRP A 165 19.11 -19.61 -13.46
N ALA A 166 19.85 -20.53 -12.82
CA ALA A 166 19.65 -20.92 -11.43
C ALA A 166 19.99 -19.77 -10.45
N PRO A 167 21.19 -19.16 -10.47
CA PRO A 167 21.51 -17.99 -9.63
C PRO A 167 20.68 -16.75 -9.98
N LEU A 168 20.34 -16.53 -11.26
CA LEU A 168 19.39 -15.48 -11.66
C LEU A 168 18.03 -15.68 -10.98
N THR A 169 17.57 -16.93 -10.86
CA THR A 169 16.32 -17.26 -10.15
C THR A 169 16.40 -16.92 -8.67
N VAL A 170 17.48 -17.32 -7.98
CA VAL A 170 17.71 -16.96 -6.57
C VAL A 170 17.63 -15.45 -6.38
N TRP A 171 18.36 -14.67 -7.18
CA TRP A 171 18.35 -13.20 -7.08
C TRP A 171 17.02 -12.54 -7.46
N SER A 172 16.24 -13.18 -8.33
CA SER A 172 14.88 -12.73 -8.67
C SER A 172 13.91 -12.93 -7.52
N VAL A 173 13.98 -14.08 -6.83
CA VAL A 173 13.08 -14.46 -5.73
C VAL A 173 13.45 -13.75 -4.44
N ALA A 174 14.73 -13.82 -4.03
CA ALA A 174 15.22 -13.33 -2.74
C ALA A 174 14.75 -11.91 -2.41
N GLN A 175 13.97 -11.76 -1.33
CA GLN A 175 13.61 -10.47 -0.73
C GLN A 175 14.22 -10.31 0.67
N ILE A 176 14.15 -9.09 1.22
CA ILE A 176 14.72 -8.79 2.54
C ILE A 176 13.88 -9.48 3.63
N SER A 177 12.54 -9.45 3.52
CA SER A 177 11.67 -10.37 4.28
C SER A 177 11.62 -11.75 3.62
N ARG A 178 11.56 -12.79 4.45
CA ARG A 178 11.43 -14.18 4.01
C ARG A 178 9.99 -14.51 3.56
N GLY A 179 8.95 -13.90 4.15
CA GLY A 179 7.57 -14.01 3.68
C GLY A 179 7.34 -13.39 2.32
N GLU A 180 7.94 -12.22 2.07
CA GLU A 180 8.01 -11.63 0.72
C GLU A 180 8.69 -12.61 -0.25
N SER A 181 9.83 -13.20 0.13
CA SER A 181 10.57 -14.17 -0.69
C SER A 181 9.72 -15.42 -0.99
N LEU A 182 9.07 -16.01 0.02
CA LEU A 182 8.25 -17.22 -0.12
C LEU A 182 6.99 -16.98 -0.98
N SER A 183 6.33 -15.85 -0.79
CA SER A 183 5.19 -15.45 -1.62
C SER A 183 5.64 -15.27 -3.08
N LYS A 184 6.80 -14.63 -3.31
CA LYS A 184 7.39 -14.50 -4.65
C LYS A 184 7.83 -15.83 -5.26
N ALA A 185 8.37 -16.75 -4.46
CA ALA A 185 8.78 -18.09 -4.85
C ALA A 185 7.59 -18.92 -5.35
N LYS A 186 6.47 -18.91 -4.62
CA LYS A 186 5.22 -19.58 -5.03
C LYS A 186 4.75 -19.09 -6.40
N TRP A 187 4.67 -17.77 -6.58
CA TRP A 187 4.25 -17.19 -7.86
C TRP A 187 5.31 -17.32 -8.96
N ARG A 188 6.59 -17.49 -8.61
CA ARG A 188 7.65 -17.89 -9.56
C ARG A 188 7.34 -19.24 -10.20
N ILE A 189 7.05 -20.26 -9.39
CA ILE A 189 6.76 -21.61 -9.91
C ILE A 189 5.52 -21.56 -10.81
N VAL A 190 4.41 -20.97 -10.33
CA VAL A 190 3.16 -20.88 -11.10
C VAL A 190 3.34 -20.14 -12.43
N GLY A 191 3.96 -18.95 -12.42
CA GLY A 191 4.19 -18.18 -13.65
C GLY A 191 5.10 -18.91 -14.64
N THR A 192 6.12 -19.61 -14.14
CA THR A 192 7.05 -20.39 -14.99
C THR A 192 6.32 -21.53 -15.69
N LEU A 193 5.50 -22.31 -14.97
CA LEU A 193 4.74 -23.42 -15.55
C LEU A 193 3.77 -22.94 -16.64
N VAL A 194 3.04 -21.86 -16.39
CA VAL A 194 2.15 -21.26 -17.40
C VAL A 194 2.94 -20.75 -18.60
N GLY A 195 4.09 -20.10 -18.37
CA GLY A 195 4.98 -19.63 -19.44
C GLY A 195 5.62 -20.76 -20.27
N CYS A 196 5.94 -21.89 -19.65
CA CYS A 196 6.42 -23.09 -20.36
C CYS A 196 5.34 -23.67 -21.28
N CYS A 197 4.12 -23.85 -20.75
CA CYS A 197 3.00 -24.35 -21.55
C CYS A 197 2.66 -23.42 -22.71
N ALA A 198 2.62 -22.10 -22.47
CA ALA A 198 2.37 -21.11 -23.52
C ALA A 198 3.49 -21.06 -24.57
N GLY A 199 4.77 -21.13 -24.16
CA GLY A 199 5.92 -21.14 -25.06
C GLY A 199 5.92 -22.36 -25.99
N ILE A 200 5.67 -23.55 -25.44
CA ILE A 200 5.52 -24.78 -26.23
C ILE A 200 4.33 -24.66 -27.19
N ALA A 201 3.17 -24.18 -26.72
CA ALA A 201 1.97 -24.06 -27.56
C ALA A 201 2.12 -23.07 -28.72
N ILE A 202 2.71 -21.90 -28.49
CA ILE A 202 2.96 -20.89 -29.53
C ILE A 202 3.99 -21.39 -30.54
N MET A 203 5.07 -22.04 -30.09
CA MET A 203 6.06 -22.63 -30.98
C MET A 203 5.48 -23.79 -31.82
N ALA A 204 4.70 -24.67 -31.21
CA ALA A 204 4.07 -25.79 -31.93
C ALA A 204 3.05 -25.31 -32.99
N ALA A 205 2.37 -24.19 -32.74
CA ALA A 205 1.38 -23.63 -33.67
C ALA A 205 2.01 -22.81 -34.81
N ILE A 206 3.11 -22.09 -34.58
CA ILE A 206 3.69 -21.14 -35.54
C ILE A 206 5.24 -21.24 -35.62
N PRO A 207 5.84 -22.42 -35.92
CA PRO A 207 7.29 -22.57 -35.92
C PRO A 207 7.99 -21.99 -37.15
N GLN A 208 7.29 -21.86 -38.29
CA GLN A 208 7.90 -21.59 -39.61
C GLN A 208 7.80 -20.12 -40.08
N ALA A 209 7.13 -19.24 -39.32
CA ALA A 209 6.76 -17.90 -39.78
C ALA A 209 7.10 -16.80 -38.76
N SER A 210 8.34 -16.27 -38.80
CA SER A 210 8.80 -15.17 -37.91
C SER A 210 7.83 -13.99 -37.83
N TRP A 211 7.25 -13.61 -38.98
CA TRP A 211 6.31 -12.50 -39.11
C TRP A 211 4.96 -12.72 -38.40
N MET A 212 4.61 -13.97 -38.07
CA MET A 212 3.47 -14.32 -37.21
C MET A 212 3.93 -14.60 -35.77
N TYR A 213 5.12 -15.18 -35.61
CA TYR A 213 5.68 -15.63 -34.35
C TYR A 213 5.98 -14.50 -33.36
N PHE A 214 6.72 -13.47 -33.77
CA PHE A 214 7.01 -12.33 -32.88
C PHE A 214 5.75 -11.57 -32.46
N PRO A 215 4.76 -11.31 -33.35
CA PRO A 215 3.46 -10.80 -32.93
C PRO A 215 2.69 -11.70 -31.96
N ALA A 216 2.75 -13.04 -32.11
CA ALA A 216 2.09 -13.96 -31.18
C ALA A 216 2.67 -13.84 -29.75
N ILE A 217 4.00 -13.83 -29.61
CA ILE A 217 4.66 -13.63 -28.30
C ILE A 217 4.39 -12.20 -27.78
N ALA A 218 4.39 -11.18 -28.65
CA ALA A 218 4.08 -9.80 -28.27
C ALA A 218 2.65 -9.65 -27.73
N VAL A 219 1.66 -10.32 -28.34
CA VAL A 219 0.27 -10.36 -27.85
C VAL A 219 0.19 -11.11 -26.52
N TRP A 220 0.84 -12.27 -26.39
CA TRP A 220 0.86 -13.03 -25.14
C TRP A 220 1.46 -12.22 -23.99
N LEU A 221 2.65 -11.63 -24.18
CA LEU A 221 3.26 -10.75 -23.17
C LEU A 221 2.39 -9.52 -22.89
N GLY A 222 1.77 -8.93 -23.91
CA GLY A 222 0.83 -7.81 -23.75
C GLY A 222 -0.37 -8.17 -22.86
N ILE A 223 -0.97 -9.35 -23.07
CA ILE A 223 -2.06 -9.88 -22.23
C ILE A 223 -1.56 -10.15 -20.80
N CYS A 224 -0.36 -10.70 -20.64
CA CYS A 224 0.24 -10.95 -19.33
C CYS A 224 0.47 -9.65 -18.54
N SER A 225 1.04 -8.62 -19.16
CA SER A 225 1.25 -7.30 -18.54
C SER A 225 -0.07 -6.55 -18.28
N PHE A 226 -1.06 -6.70 -19.16
CA PHE A 226 -2.41 -6.17 -18.97
C PHE A 226 -3.07 -6.79 -17.72
N MET A 227 -3.10 -8.12 -17.64
CA MET A 227 -3.68 -8.86 -16.52
C MET A 227 -2.92 -8.60 -15.21
N ALA A 228 -1.59 -8.52 -15.25
CA ALA A 228 -0.76 -8.20 -14.09
C ALA A 228 -1.07 -6.84 -13.47
N THR A 229 -1.60 -5.88 -14.23
CA THR A 229 -1.98 -4.55 -13.72
C THR A 229 -3.29 -4.59 -12.91
N PHE A 230 -4.10 -5.67 -13.00
CA PHE A 230 -5.34 -5.82 -12.22
C PHE A 230 -5.20 -6.63 -10.92
N ILE A 231 -4.05 -7.25 -10.69
CA ILE A 231 -3.82 -8.14 -9.56
C ILE A 231 -2.68 -7.55 -8.72
N SER A 232 -2.84 -7.52 -7.40
CA SER A 232 -1.84 -6.97 -6.49
C SER A 232 -0.70 -7.95 -6.17
N ASN A 233 0.41 -7.41 -5.65
CA ASN A 233 1.50 -8.15 -5.01
C ASN A 233 2.17 -9.17 -5.95
N PHE A 234 2.78 -10.23 -5.40
CA PHE A 234 3.55 -11.20 -6.22
C PHE A 234 2.69 -12.02 -7.21
N ARG A 235 1.36 -11.90 -7.15
CA ARG A 235 0.45 -12.43 -8.17
C ARG A 235 0.67 -11.74 -9.53
N ALA A 236 0.89 -10.42 -9.53
CA ALA A 236 1.26 -9.65 -10.73
C ALA A 236 2.58 -10.16 -11.31
N TYR A 237 3.56 -10.42 -10.45
CA TYR A 237 4.87 -10.97 -10.81
C TYR A 237 4.73 -12.35 -11.47
N GLY A 238 3.89 -13.24 -10.94
CA GLY A 238 3.60 -14.54 -11.57
C GLY A 238 2.97 -14.41 -12.96
N CYS A 239 2.06 -13.45 -13.15
CA CYS A 239 1.42 -13.19 -14.45
C CYS A 239 2.41 -12.65 -15.49
N VAL A 240 3.23 -11.65 -15.11
CA VAL A 240 4.33 -11.12 -15.94
C VAL A 240 5.35 -12.20 -16.31
N LEU A 241 5.69 -13.05 -15.35
CA LEU A 241 6.64 -14.15 -15.52
C LEU A 241 6.17 -15.18 -16.55
N ALA A 242 4.87 -15.47 -16.62
CA ALA A 242 4.32 -16.31 -17.68
C ALA A 242 4.54 -15.69 -19.08
N GLY A 243 4.47 -14.36 -19.18
CA GLY A 243 4.76 -13.61 -20.41
C GLY A 243 6.23 -13.70 -20.82
N TYR A 244 7.16 -13.30 -19.94
CA TYR A 244 8.59 -13.29 -20.33
C TYR A 244 9.22 -14.69 -20.38
N THR A 245 8.74 -15.67 -19.61
CA THR A 245 9.22 -17.05 -19.71
C THR A 245 8.83 -17.68 -21.05
N CYS A 246 7.59 -17.45 -21.50
CA CYS A 246 7.16 -17.82 -22.84
C CYS A 246 8.05 -17.18 -23.92
N SER A 247 8.39 -15.90 -23.77
CA SER A 247 9.31 -15.20 -24.68
C SER A 247 10.72 -15.79 -24.67
N VAL A 248 11.31 -16.07 -23.50
CA VAL A 248 12.66 -16.64 -23.36
C VAL A 248 12.75 -18.09 -23.88
N ILE A 249 11.75 -18.92 -23.63
CA ILE A 249 11.65 -20.26 -24.23
C ILE A 249 11.49 -20.13 -25.75
N GLY A 250 10.61 -19.23 -26.17
CA GLY A 250 10.31 -19.02 -27.58
C GLY A 250 11.50 -18.52 -28.40
N THR A 251 12.29 -17.57 -27.89
CA THR A 251 13.49 -17.10 -28.60
C THR A 251 14.66 -18.07 -28.46
N GLY A 252 14.71 -18.87 -27.39
CA GLY A 252 15.69 -19.95 -27.22
C GLY A 252 15.48 -21.10 -28.21
N ALA A 253 14.22 -21.46 -28.49
CA ALA A 253 13.86 -22.53 -29.41
C ALA A 253 13.72 -22.08 -30.88
N ALA A 254 13.75 -20.78 -31.17
CA ALA A 254 13.62 -20.26 -32.54
C ALA A 254 14.66 -20.83 -33.57
N PRO A 255 15.91 -21.16 -33.20
CA PRO A 255 16.85 -21.80 -34.12
C PRO A 255 16.50 -23.28 -34.43
N ASP A 256 15.85 -23.98 -33.51
CA ASP A 256 15.40 -25.37 -33.68
C ASP A 256 14.15 -25.65 -32.84
N ALA A 257 13.00 -25.56 -33.50
CA ALA A 257 11.69 -25.72 -32.87
C ALA A 257 11.47 -27.11 -32.27
N ASN A 258 12.18 -28.16 -32.72
CA ASN A 258 12.00 -29.52 -32.21
C ASN A 258 12.46 -29.64 -30.75
N HIS A 259 13.46 -28.86 -30.35
CA HIS A 259 14.00 -28.87 -29.00
C HIS A 259 13.21 -27.97 -28.00
N VAL A 260 12.09 -27.37 -28.40
CA VAL A 260 11.29 -26.48 -27.53
C VAL A 260 10.85 -27.16 -26.23
N PHE A 261 10.52 -28.45 -26.26
CA PHE A 261 10.15 -29.20 -25.05
C PHE A 261 11.33 -29.34 -24.09
N MET A 262 12.52 -29.70 -24.60
CA MET A 262 13.73 -29.83 -23.78
C MET A 262 14.16 -28.49 -23.19
N ILE A 263 14.11 -27.41 -23.98
CA ILE A 263 14.37 -26.05 -23.51
C ILE A 263 13.35 -25.65 -22.42
N ALA A 264 12.06 -25.93 -22.62
CA ALA A 264 11.05 -25.63 -21.61
C ALA A 264 11.23 -26.45 -20.31
N MET A 265 11.59 -27.73 -20.43
CA MET A 265 11.89 -28.60 -19.30
C MET A 265 13.13 -28.14 -18.53
N SER A 266 14.21 -27.78 -19.23
CA SER A 266 15.39 -27.23 -18.57
C SER A 266 15.05 -25.88 -17.90
N ARG A 267 14.27 -25.01 -18.58
CA ARG A 267 13.78 -23.73 -18.02
C ARG A 267 12.94 -23.92 -16.75
N GLY A 268 12.13 -24.97 -16.67
CA GLY A 268 11.46 -25.39 -15.43
C GLY A 268 12.45 -25.83 -14.34
N SER A 269 13.37 -26.74 -14.66
CA SER A 269 14.30 -27.36 -13.72
C SER A 269 15.18 -26.35 -12.96
N TYR A 270 15.95 -25.50 -13.63
CA TYR A 270 16.81 -24.55 -12.89
C TYR A 270 16.05 -23.42 -12.19
N ILE A 271 14.79 -23.14 -12.58
CA ILE A 271 13.93 -22.25 -11.79
C ILE A 271 13.49 -22.95 -10.49
N ILE A 272 13.13 -24.23 -10.53
CA ILE A 272 12.78 -25.02 -9.33
C ILE A 272 14.00 -25.16 -8.41
N ILE A 273 15.17 -25.52 -8.95
CA ILE A 273 16.43 -25.61 -8.19
C ILE A 273 16.75 -24.27 -7.50
N GLY A 274 16.71 -23.15 -8.24
CA GLY A 274 16.95 -21.83 -7.67
C GLY A 274 15.96 -21.45 -6.56
N VAL A 275 14.67 -21.79 -6.71
CA VAL A 275 13.66 -21.57 -5.67
C VAL A 275 13.93 -22.43 -4.42
N ILE A 276 14.25 -23.71 -4.60
CA ILE A 276 14.54 -24.63 -3.48
C ILE A 276 15.80 -24.21 -2.73
N CYS A 277 16.86 -23.79 -3.44
CA CYS A 277 18.09 -23.29 -2.82
C CYS A 277 17.86 -21.99 -2.03
N GLU A 278 17.11 -21.02 -2.56
CA GLU A 278 16.78 -19.79 -1.83
C GLU A 278 15.98 -20.10 -0.57
N ALA A 279 14.93 -20.93 -0.68
CA ALA A 279 14.08 -21.31 0.43
C ALA A 279 14.84 -22.10 1.52
N SER A 280 15.71 -23.02 1.12
CA SER A 280 16.51 -23.85 2.05
C SER A 280 17.50 -23.00 2.84
N VAL A 281 18.25 -22.12 2.16
CA VAL A 281 19.19 -21.21 2.86
C VAL A 281 18.44 -20.18 3.70
N ALA A 282 17.31 -19.64 3.22
CA ALA A 282 16.47 -18.74 4.02
C ALA A 282 15.87 -19.41 5.26
N PHE A 283 15.61 -20.73 5.22
CA PHE A 283 15.17 -21.51 6.38
C PHE A 283 16.29 -21.65 7.42
N VAL A 284 17.49 -22.08 7.00
CA VAL A 284 18.65 -22.29 7.89
C VAL A 284 19.06 -21.02 8.63
N PHE A 285 19.06 -19.86 7.96
CA PHE A 285 19.50 -18.59 8.54
C PHE A 285 18.43 -17.85 9.37
N SER A 286 17.19 -18.36 9.50
CA SER A 286 16.10 -17.65 10.18
C SER A 286 15.19 -18.60 10.97
N PRO A 287 15.64 -19.09 12.15
CA PRO A 287 14.81 -19.85 13.07
C PRO A 287 13.74 -18.96 13.75
N ASN A 288 12.63 -19.57 14.15
CA ASN A 288 11.53 -18.96 14.94
C ASN A 288 10.71 -17.84 14.24
N GLN A 289 10.62 -17.89 12.89
CA GLN A 289 9.99 -16.85 12.07
C GLN A 289 8.52 -16.54 12.43
N MET A 290 7.65 -17.54 12.65
CA MET A 290 6.23 -17.32 12.94
C MET A 290 6.01 -16.42 14.18
N ARG A 291 6.86 -16.59 15.21
CA ARG A 291 6.83 -15.76 16.43
C ARG A 291 7.32 -14.34 16.13
N GLN A 292 8.38 -14.20 15.35
CA GLN A 292 8.90 -12.89 14.94
C GLN A 292 7.91 -12.11 14.05
N ALA A 293 7.20 -12.80 13.15
CA ALA A 293 6.16 -12.23 12.30
C ALA A 293 5.02 -11.61 13.13
N ARG A 294 4.48 -12.36 14.11
CA ARG A 294 3.47 -11.85 15.05
C ARG A 294 3.95 -10.66 15.88
N ILE A 295 5.16 -10.75 16.43
CA ILE A 295 5.76 -9.64 17.19
C ILE A 295 5.90 -8.40 16.31
N ARG A 296 6.38 -8.55 15.07
CA ARG A 296 6.51 -7.45 14.10
C ARG A 296 5.14 -6.86 13.74
N LEU A 297 4.12 -7.67 13.49
CA LEU A 297 2.76 -7.19 13.22
C LEU A 297 2.23 -6.35 14.38
N ARG A 298 2.37 -6.87 15.61
CA ARG A 298 1.96 -6.17 16.84
C ARG A 298 2.70 -4.84 17.00
N GLN A 299 4.03 -4.83 16.82
CA GLN A 299 4.84 -3.61 16.91
C GLN A 299 4.46 -2.57 15.84
N LEU A 300 4.13 -3.00 14.62
CA LEU A 300 3.68 -2.10 13.55
C LEU A 300 2.32 -1.47 13.87
N LEU A 301 1.35 -2.25 14.37
CA LEU A 301 0.03 -1.73 14.75
C LEU A 301 0.09 -0.86 16.02
N GLN A 302 0.85 -1.26 17.03
CA GLN A 302 1.08 -0.47 18.23
C GLN A 302 1.71 0.89 17.86
N LYS A 303 2.73 0.89 16.99
CA LYS A 303 3.34 2.12 16.48
C LYS A 303 2.35 2.97 15.67
N ALA A 304 1.44 2.36 14.91
CA ALA A 304 0.39 3.09 14.20
C ALA A 304 -0.60 3.75 15.18
N LEU A 305 -1.00 3.06 16.26
CA LEU A 305 -1.85 3.61 17.32
C LEU A 305 -1.16 4.74 18.10
N ASP A 306 0.09 4.55 18.52
CA ASP A 306 0.92 5.57 19.20
C ASP A 306 1.09 6.85 18.35
N MET A 307 1.45 6.68 17.07
CA MET A 307 1.51 7.78 16.11
C MET A 307 0.14 8.48 15.95
N THR A 308 -0.96 7.73 16.01
CA THR A 308 -2.32 8.29 15.96
C THR A 308 -2.68 9.08 17.22
N ALA A 309 -2.39 8.54 18.40
CA ALA A 309 -2.68 9.16 19.69
C ALA A 309 -1.89 10.46 19.87
N THR A 310 -0.60 10.44 19.53
CA THR A 310 0.25 11.63 19.54
C THR A 310 -0.20 12.69 18.54
N THR A 311 -0.59 12.31 17.31
CA THR A 311 -1.17 13.23 16.32
C THR A 311 -2.49 13.82 16.78
N LEU A 312 -3.37 12.99 17.36
CA LEU A 312 -4.66 13.44 17.89
C LEU A 312 -4.48 14.40 19.06
N GLY A 313 -3.52 14.15 19.95
CA GLY A 313 -3.14 15.10 20.99
C GLY A 313 -2.65 16.44 20.44
N GLN A 314 -1.82 16.43 19.38
CA GLN A 314 -1.37 17.66 18.70
C GLN A 314 -2.52 18.43 18.02
N ILE A 315 -3.51 17.70 17.49
CA ILE A 315 -4.76 18.27 16.93
C ILE A 315 -5.59 18.96 18.02
N LEU A 316 -5.82 18.29 19.16
CA LEU A 316 -6.62 18.82 20.26
C LEU A 316 -5.95 20.02 20.96
N THR A 317 -4.62 20.05 21.02
CA THR A 317 -3.82 21.14 21.62
C THR A 317 -3.53 22.32 20.68
N LYS A 318 -4.19 22.39 19.52
CA LYS A 318 -4.03 23.47 18.52
C LYS A 318 -2.57 23.69 18.07
N GLY A 319 -1.79 22.62 17.93
CA GLY A 319 -0.41 22.72 17.45
C GLY A 319 -0.33 23.22 16.00
N THR A 320 0.34 24.35 15.77
CA THR A 320 0.46 25.03 14.45
C THR A 320 1.13 24.20 13.34
N ASN A 321 1.71 23.04 13.66
CA ASN A 321 2.28 22.09 12.70
C ASN A 321 1.61 20.70 12.72
N ALA A 322 0.51 20.50 13.46
CA ALA A 322 -0.13 19.19 13.65
C ALA A 322 -0.52 18.51 12.33
N GLN A 323 -1.02 19.30 11.36
CA GLN A 323 -1.37 18.78 10.03
C GLN A 323 -0.13 18.28 9.27
N ALA A 324 1.00 19.00 9.30
CA ALA A 324 2.23 18.60 8.62
C ALA A 324 2.81 17.29 9.18
N THR A 325 2.86 17.18 10.52
CA THR A 325 3.27 15.95 11.21
C THR A 325 2.39 14.77 10.81
N ALA A 326 1.07 14.92 10.92
CA ALA A 326 0.10 13.87 10.61
C ALA A 326 0.21 13.38 9.15
N ARG A 327 0.37 14.28 8.18
CA ARG A 327 0.52 13.93 6.75
C ARG A 327 1.70 12.98 6.50
N MET A 328 2.83 13.17 7.19
CA MET A 328 3.99 12.26 7.12
C MET A 328 3.69 10.88 7.73
N GLN A 329 2.83 10.81 8.73
CA GLN A 329 2.45 9.56 9.40
C GLN A 329 1.48 8.71 8.55
N PHE A 330 0.54 9.32 7.82
CA PHE A 330 -0.32 8.61 6.85
C PHE A 330 0.48 7.80 5.82
N GLY A 331 1.58 8.36 5.31
CA GLY A 331 2.48 7.66 4.39
C GLY A 331 3.15 6.44 5.02
N THR A 332 3.36 6.46 6.34
CA THR A 332 3.89 5.32 7.09
C THR A 332 2.83 4.22 7.23
N MET A 333 1.59 4.55 7.59
CA MET A 333 0.48 3.58 7.70
C MET A 333 0.17 2.86 6.40
N LEU A 334 0.25 3.57 5.27
CA LEU A 334 0.06 2.99 3.95
C LEU A 334 1.18 2.02 3.53
N ARG A 335 2.37 2.12 4.14
CA ARG A 335 3.40 1.08 4.02
C ARG A 335 3.04 -0.15 4.85
N ILE A 336 2.54 0.05 6.09
CA ILE A 336 2.15 -1.04 6.99
C ILE A 336 1.06 -1.92 6.35
N ASN A 337 0.08 -1.35 5.66
CA ASN A 337 -0.98 -2.12 5.01
C ASN A 337 -0.46 -3.16 3.99
N ASN A 338 0.62 -2.85 3.27
CA ASN A 338 1.25 -3.80 2.35
C ASN A 338 2.08 -4.85 3.10
N ASP A 339 2.76 -4.46 4.18
CA ASP A 339 3.54 -5.38 5.03
C ASP A 339 2.66 -6.48 5.68
N ILE A 340 1.37 -6.21 5.94
CA ILE A 340 0.44 -7.19 6.55
C ILE A 340 0.27 -8.45 5.69
N GLU A 341 0.12 -8.34 4.37
CA GLU A 341 -0.06 -9.53 3.50
C GLU A 341 1.17 -10.43 3.50
N PHE A 342 2.37 -9.87 3.52
CA PHE A 342 3.59 -10.66 3.61
C PHE A 342 3.73 -11.29 4.99
N THR A 343 3.31 -10.59 6.05
CA THR A 343 3.30 -11.10 7.42
C THR A 343 2.27 -12.23 7.60
N GLU A 344 1.10 -12.16 6.96
CA GLU A 344 0.12 -13.26 6.90
C GLU A 344 0.74 -14.54 6.33
N VAL A 345 1.52 -14.43 5.24
CA VAL A 345 2.26 -15.56 4.66
C VAL A 345 3.32 -16.13 5.61
N GLU A 346 3.92 -15.31 6.49
CA GLU A 346 4.86 -15.78 7.53
C GLU A 346 4.16 -16.41 8.76
N MET A 347 2.94 -15.99 9.09
CA MET A 347 2.16 -16.50 10.22
C MET A 347 1.47 -17.85 9.91
N GLY A 348 1.23 -18.14 8.62
CA GLY A 348 0.68 -19.41 8.15
C GLY A 348 -0.86 -19.43 8.08
N PRO A 349 -1.47 -20.56 7.69
CA PRO A 349 -2.89 -20.64 7.32
C PRO A 349 -3.88 -20.67 8.51
N HIS A 350 -3.45 -20.27 9.71
CA HIS A 350 -4.20 -20.46 10.95
C HIS A 350 -4.33 -19.16 11.75
N GLY A 351 -5.50 -18.53 11.63
CA GLY A 351 -5.91 -17.34 12.37
C GLY A 351 -6.30 -16.17 11.47
N HIS A 352 -7.24 -15.34 11.94
CA HIS A 352 -7.68 -14.11 11.27
C HIS A 352 -6.94 -12.86 11.78
N GLU A 353 -5.77 -13.06 12.42
CA GLU A 353 -4.89 -12.01 12.97
C GLU A 353 -4.58 -10.90 11.93
N ALA A 354 -4.35 -11.29 10.67
CA ALA A 354 -4.10 -10.37 9.56
C ALA A 354 -5.35 -9.59 9.10
N ASP A 355 -6.54 -10.19 9.19
CA ASP A 355 -7.80 -9.53 8.85
C ASP A 355 -8.18 -8.48 9.89
N HIS A 356 -8.01 -8.81 11.18
CA HIS A 356 -8.11 -7.84 12.28
C HIS A 356 -7.06 -6.73 12.17
N ALA A 357 -5.83 -7.04 11.79
CA ALA A 357 -4.79 -6.02 11.55
C ALA A 357 -5.18 -5.02 10.44
N ARG A 358 -5.77 -5.50 9.34
CA ARG A 358 -6.31 -4.63 8.27
C ARG A 358 -7.48 -3.78 8.77
N ALA A 359 -8.37 -4.37 9.56
CA ALA A 359 -9.50 -3.65 10.15
C ALA A 359 -9.04 -2.57 11.16
N ALA A 360 -8.01 -2.85 11.96
CA ALA A 360 -7.38 -1.88 12.85
C ALA A 360 -6.79 -0.70 12.06
N LEU A 361 -6.01 -0.96 11.00
CA LEU A 361 -5.51 0.11 10.13
C LEU A 361 -6.62 0.92 9.46
N ALA A 362 -7.71 0.26 9.05
CA ALA A 362 -8.87 0.96 8.48
C ALA A 362 -9.55 1.87 9.52
N ALA A 363 -9.75 1.40 10.75
CA ALA A 363 -10.29 2.21 11.85
C ALA A 363 -9.36 3.39 12.20
N ILE A 364 -8.04 3.17 12.29
CA ILE A 364 -7.03 4.22 12.48
C ILE A 364 -7.09 5.27 11.36
N SER A 365 -7.30 4.83 10.11
CA SER A 365 -7.42 5.73 8.95
C SER A 365 -8.69 6.59 9.01
N VAL A 366 -9.80 6.03 9.48
CA VAL A 366 -11.05 6.78 9.76
C VAL A 366 -10.82 7.80 10.87
N LEU A 367 -10.21 7.36 11.98
CA LEU A 367 -9.95 8.16 13.17
C LEU A 367 -9.12 9.40 12.84
N LEU A 368 -7.99 9.24 12.14
CA LEU A 368 -7.16 10.36 11.71
C LEU A 368 -7.87 11.29 10.73
N ALA A 369 -8.63 10.75 9.77
CA ALA A 369 -9.41 11.57 8.85
C ALA A 369 -10.44 12.42 9.60
N ARG A 370 -11.13 11.86 10.60
CA ARG A 370 -12.05 12.62 11.47
C ARG A 370 -11.30 13.68 12.28
N GLY A 371 -10.15 13.35 12.86
CA GLY A 371 -9.33 14.28 13.63
C GLY A 371 -9.02 15.56 12.85
N PHE A 372 -8.69 15.46 11.55
CA PHE A 372 -8.51 16.64 10.69
C PHE A 372 -9.77 17.47 10.49
N GLY A 373 -10.95 16.84 10.40
CA GLY A 373 -12.22 17.57 10.34
C GLY A 373 -12.50 18.36 11.62
N LEU A 374 -12.05 17.82 12.76
CA LEU A 374 -12.23 18.43 14.09
C LEU A 374 -11.32 19.65 14.31
N VAL A 375 -10.09 19.68 13.76
CA VAL A 375 -9.15 20.82 13.86
C VAL A 375 -9.86 22.15 13.58
N ASN A 376 -10.57 22.21 12.46
CA ASN A 376 -11.20 23.45 12.00
C ASN A 376 -12.49 23.80 12.76
N GLN A 377 -13.07 22.85 13.49
CA GLN A 377 -14.21 23.08 14.40
C GLN A 377 -13.74 23.56 15.78
N LEU A 378 -12.55 23.13 16.23
CA LEU A 378 -11.96 23.53 17.51
C LEU A 378 -11.46 24.99 17.53
N GLU A 379 -11.21 25.61 16.37
CA GLU A 379 -10.77 27.01 16.31
C GLU A 379 -11.86 27.99 16.75
N GLU A 380 -13.11 27.83 16.29
CA GLU A 380 -14.21 28.76 16.60
C GLU A 380 -14.89 28.52 17.96
N LEU A 381 -14.87 27.30 18.51
CA LEU A 381 -15.81 26.87 19.58
C LEU A 381 -15.19 26.53 20.94
N VAL A 382 -13.87 26.59 21.09
CA VAL A 382 -13.14 26.23 22.35
C VAL A 382 -13.15 27.39 23.36
N GLN A 383 -14.34 27.92 23.68
CA GLN A 383 -14.55 28.98 24.68
C GLN A 383 -15.25 28.50 25.97
N ASN A 384 -15.83 27.29 25.99
CA ASN A 384 -16.52 26.75 27.18
C ASN A 384 -15.54 25.94 28.08
N PRO A 385 -15.44 26.22 29.40
CA PRO A 385 -14.61 25.44 30.34
C PRO A 385 -14.92 23.94 30.40
N ASP A 386 -16.18 23.50 30.26
CA ASP A 386 -16.55 22.07 30.29
C ASP A 386 -16.00 21.30 29.08
N CYS A 387 -15.79 21.98 27.96
CA CYS A 387 -15.11 21.41 26.81
C CYS A 387 -13.60 21.32 27.02
N HIS A 388 -13.00 22.25 27.78
CA HIS A 388 -11.57 22.22 28.11
C HIS A 388 -11.23 21.06 29.04
N THR A 389 -12.01 20.85 30.12
CA THR A 389 -11.78 19.75 31.06
C THR A 389 -11.86 18.38 30.38
N LEU A 390 -12.88 18.14 29.54
CA LEU A 390 -12.98 16.89 28.79
C LEU A 390 -11.84 16.71 27.76
N ILE A 391 -11.37 17.80 27.12
CA ILE A 391 -10.20 17.74 26.24
C ILE A 391 -8.94 17.39 27.06
N GLU A 392 -8.77 17.90 28.28
CA GLU A 392 -7.66 17.55 29.16
C GLU A 392 -7.70 16.08 29.61
N GLU A 393 -8.89 15.55 29.97
CA GLU A 393 -9.08 14.13 30.27
C GLU A 393 -8.74 13.23 29.08
N ILE A 394 -9.23 13.57 27.88
CA ILE A 394 -8.89 12.84 26.64
C ILE A 394 -7.38 12.95 26.34
N LEU A 395 -6.76 14.11 26.56
CA LEU A 395 -5.31 14.29 26.41
C LEU A 395 -4.51 13.50 27.44
N SER A 396 -5.07 13.22 28.63
CA SER A 396 -4.48 12.31 29.61
C SER A 396 -4.54 10.87 29.10
N PHE A 397 -5.72 10.40 28.70
CA PHE A 397 -5.93 9.07 28.13
C PHE A 397 -5.05 8.79 26.90
N LEU A 398 -4.90 9.76 26.00
CA LEU A 398 -4.04 9.61 24.81
C LEU A 398 -2.54 9.55 25.14
N LYS A 399 -2.12 10.02 26.31
CA LYS A 399 -0.73 9.89 26.79
C LYS A 399 -0.46 8.55 27.47
N THR A 400 -1.44 7.98 28.18
CA THR A 400 -1.30 6.66 28.84
C THR A 400 -1.47 5.49 27.88
N LEU A 401 -2.29 5.66 26.83
CA LEU A 401 -2.57 4.62 25.83
C LEU A 401 -1.33 3.87 25.28
N PRO A 402 -0.22 4.52 24.86
CA PRO A 402 0.95 3.82 24.32
C PRO A 402 1.65 2.89 25.31
N GLU A 403 1.59 3.20 26.61
CA GLU A 403 2.21 2.44 27.69
C GLU A 403 1.36 1.22 28.10
N CYS A 404 0.03 1.31 27.96
CA CYS A 404 -0.90 0.24 28.31
C CYS A 404 -1.17 -0.76 27.17
N LEU A 405 -1.08 -0.36 25.89
CA LEU A 405 -1.24 -1.23 24.71
C LEU A 405 -0.34 -2.52 24.64
N PRO A 406 0.85 -2.59 25.25
CA PRO A 406 1.66 -3.81 25.37
C PRO A 406 1.06 -4.89 26.28
N ASP A 407 0.24 -4.53 27.27
CA ASP A 407 -0.31 -5.49 28.24
C ASP A 407 -1.75 -5.86 27.87
N PRO A 408 -2.05 -7.12 27.48
CA PRO A 408 -3.41 -7.54 27.19
C PRO A 408 -4.34 -7.50 28.41
N ALA A 409 -3.81 -7.50 29.64
CA ALA A 409 -4.61 -7.42 30.86
C ALA A 409 -5.21 -6.02 31.10
N LEU A 410 -4.56 -4.96 30.60
CA LEU A 410 -5.00 -3.56 30.74
C LEU A 410 -6.00 -3.13 29.64
N ILE A 411 -6.15 -3.89 28.56
CA ILE A 411 -7.05 -3.54 27.44
C ILE A 411 -8.53 -3.42 27.88
N PRO A 412 -9.09 -4.29 28.75
CA PRO A 412 -10.45 -4.11 29.26
C PRO A 412 -10.64 -2.82 30.07
N GLU A 413 -9.64 -2.41 30.86
CA GLU A 413 -9.68 -1.16 31.63
C GLU A 413 -9.60 0.07 30.72
N LEU A 414 -8.69 0.07 29.74
CA LEU A 414 -8.62 1.11 28.70
C LEU A 414 -9.95 1.26 27.93
N LEU A 415 -10.60 0.14 27.61
CA LEU A 415 -11.91 0.17 26.93
C LEU A 415 -13.00 0.71 27.85
N ALA A 416 -12.98 0.41 29.15
CA ALA A 416 -13.91 0.97 30.12
C ALA A 416 -13.73 2.49 30.32
N GLU A 417 -12.49 2.97 30.41
CA GLU A 417 -12.16 4.41 30.50
C GLU A 417 -12.59 5.15 29.23
N LEU A 418 -12.32 4.59 28.05
CA LEU A 418 -12.76 5.15 26.77
C LEU A 418 -14.29 5.15 26.61
N GLN A 419 -14.98 4.15 27.17
CA GLN A 419 -16.43 4.11 27.24
C GLN A 419 -16.98 5.19 28.17
N HIS A 420 -16.35 5.42 29.32
CA HIS A 420 -16.70 6.50 30.24
C HIS A 420 -16.58 7.88 29.57
N LEU A 421 -15.44 8.20 28.94
CA LEU A 421 -15.23 9.45 28.20
C LEU A 421 -16.27 9.64 27.06
N ARG A 422 -16.64 8.55 26.37
CA ARG A 422 -17.70 8.58 25.35
C ARG A 422 -19.08 8.80 25.94
N ASP A 423 -19.37 8.25 27.11
CA ASP A 423 -20.66 8.45 27.79
C ASP A 423 -20.78 9.86 28.37
N ILE A 424 -19.68 10.47 28.82
CA ILE A 424 -19.60 11.92 29.09
C ILE A 424 -19.93 12.72 27.82
N CYS A 425 -19.28 12.44 26.68
CA CYS A 425 -19.59 13.08 25.39
C CYS A 425 -21.08 12.93 25.03
N ARG A 426 -21.70 11.77 25.29
CA ARG A 426 -23.12 11.52 25.02
C ARG A 426 -24.05 12.30 25.95
N GLN A 427 -23.67 12.47 27.23
CA GLN A 427 -24.42 13.28 28.19
C GLN A 427 -24.43 14.74 27.75
N TYR A 428 -23.27 15.35 27.51
CA TYR A 428 -23.19 16.74 27.06
C TYR A 428 -23.80 16.98 25.66
N ALA A 429 -23.72 16.00 24.75
CA ALA A 429 -24.42 16.07 23.45
C ALA A 429 -25.95 15.97 23.56
N ALA A 430 -26.47 15.27 24.57
CA ALA A 430 -27.90 15.13 24.80
C ALA A 430 -28.51 16.51 25.14
N PRO A 431 -29.68 16.85 24.59
CA PRO A 431 -30.35 18.12 24.86
C PRO A 431 -30.82 18.17 26.33
N HIS A 432 -29.92 18.65 27.20
CA HIS A 432 -30.27 19.02 28.56
C HIS A 432 -31.30 20.16 28.51
N ARG A 433 -32.37 20.03 29.30
CA ARG A 433 -33.15 21.21 29.67
C ARG A 433 -32.22 22.17 30.42
N LEU A 434 -32.37 23.47 30.18
CA LEU A 434 -31.59 24.57 30.78
C LEU A 434 -31.86 24.75 32.30
N THR A 435 -31.93 23.65 33.06
CA THR A 435 -32.43 23.60 34.43
C THR A 435 -31.60 22.67 35.34
N SER A 436 -30.26 22.76 35.26
CA SER A 436 -29.38 22.36 36.36
C SER A 436 -27.93 22.79 36.12
N HIS A 437 -27.58 23.99 36.61
CA HIS A 437 -26.22 24.29 37.02
C HIS A 437 -26.26 24.57 38.53
N GLY A 438 -25.75 23.64 39.32
CA GLY A 438 -25.64 23.75 40.78
C GLY A 438 -26.93 23.46 41.56
N GLY A 439 -26.84 22.58 42.57
CA GLY A 439 -27.94 22.09 43.41
C GLY A 439 -28.55 23.10 44.40
N ALA A 440 -28.91 24.30 43.94
CA ALA A 440 -29.76 25.23 44.66
C ALA A 440 -31.18 25.26 44.04
N ALA A 441 -32.18 25.61 44.85
CA ALA A 441 -33.54 25.88 44.36
C ALA A 441 -33.52 26.99 43.30
N PRO A 442 -34.51 27.05 42.38
CA PRO A 442 -34.51 28.02 41.29
C PRO A 442 -34.55 29.47 41.83
N ASP A 443 -33.41 30.13 41.80
CA ASP A 443 -33.28 31.51 42.25
C ASP A 443 -33.96 32.45 41.23
N GLU A 444 -35.00 33.14 41.68
CA GLU A 444 -35.93 33.94 40.85
C GLU A 444 -35.22 35.09 40.09
N LEU A 445 -34.00 35.46 40.51
CA LEU A 445 -33.13 36.42 39.83
C LEU A 445 -32.75 35.99 38.39
N SER A 446 -32.55 34.70 38.15
CA SER A 446 -32.08 34.19 36.85
C SER A 446 -33.13 34.34 35.75
N ALA A 447 -34.39 34.02 36.07
CA ALA A 447 -35.54 34.23 35.18
C ALA A 447 -35.73 35.71 34.82
N HIS A 448 -35.49 36.61 35.77
CA HIS A 448 -35.63 38.05 35.56
C HIS A 448 -34.57 38.63 34.61
N HIS A 449 -33.34 38.09 34.65
CA HIS A 449 -32.27 38.49 33.73
C HIS A 449 -32.53 38.01 32.29
N VAL A 450 -32.99 36.77 32.13
CA VAL A 450 -33.35 36.20 30.81
C VAL A 450 -34.61 36.86 30.23
N ALA A 451 -35.51 37.42 31.06
CA ALA A 451 -36.66 38.18 30.58
C ALA A 451 -36.27 39.44 29.79
N HIS A 452 -35.16 40.12 30.16
CA HIS A 452 -34.72 41.38 29.54
C HIS A 452 -33.75 41.23 28.34
N LEU A 453 -33.24 40.03 28.08
CA LEU A 453 -32.42 39.76 26.89
C LEU A 453 -33.23 39.96 25.60
N THR A 454 -32.62 40.60 24.59
CA THR A 454 -33.26 40.79 23.29
C THR A 454 -33.47 39.46 22.58
N ALA A 455 -34.37 39.42 21.60
CA ALA A 455 -34.59 38.22 20.79
C ALA A 455 -33.31 37.75 20.06
N LYS A 456 -32.35 38.67 19.83
CA LYS A 456 -31.05 38.36 19.24
C LYS A 456 -30.13 37.67 20.25
N ASP A 457 -30.00 38.21 21.47
CA ASP A 457 -29.13 37.63 22.50
C ASP A 457 -29.59 36.20 22.87
N LYS A 458 -30.91 35.96 22.90
CA LYS A 458 -31.48 34.62 23.09
C LYS A 458 -31.14 33.67 21.94
N ALA A 459 -31.15 34.14 20.70
CA ALA A 459 -30.78 33.34 19.54
C ALA A 459 -29.28 33.01 19.52
N ASP A 460 -28.42 33.97 19.91
CA ASP A 460 -26.97 33.80 19.96
C ASP A 460 -26.56 32.81 21.08
N ILE A 461 -27.20 32.85 22.26
CA ILE A 461 -27.02 31.86 23.34
C ILE A 461 -27.43 30.44 22.89
N VAL A 462 -28.60 30.32 22.23
CA VAL A 462 -29.10 29.02 21.75
C VAL A 462 -28.25 28.46 20.61
N ALA A 463 -27.70 29.31 19.74
CA ALA A 463 -26.75 28.91 18.71
C ALA A 463 -25.44 28.37 19.33
N SER A 464 -24.89 29.08 20.32
CA SER A 464 -23.69 28.66 21.04
C SER A 464 -23.87 27.29 21.71
N ALA A 465 -24.96 27.08 22.44
CA ALA A 465 -25.26 25.81 23.11
C ALA A 465 -25.49 24.64 22.13
N LEU A 466 -25.94 24.92 20.90
CA LEU A 466 -26.09 23.90 19.86
C LEU A 466 -24.75 23.54 19.22
N ASP A 467 -23.90 24.54 18.96
CA ASP A 467 -22.56 24.32 18.38
C ASP A 467 -21.62 23.59 19.37
N GLU A 468 -21.81 23.82 20.67
CA GLU A 468 -21.21 23.01 21.73
C GLU A 468 -21.66 21.54 21.69
N ARG A 469 -22.98 21.27 21.62
CA ARG A 469 -23.50 19.89 21.48
C ARG A 469 -22.98 19.19 20.23
N VAL A 470 -22.80 19.93 19.13
CA VAL A 470 -22.18 19.43 17.90
C VAL A 470 -20.71 19.02 18.12
N MET A 471 -19.94 19.78 18.91
CA MET A 471 -18.57 19.43 19.29
C MET A 471 -18.52 18.10 20.08
N PHE A 472 -19.36 17.95 21.11
CA PHE A 472 -19.42 16.72 21.91
C PHE A 472 -19.85 15.50 21.07
N VAL A 473 -20.75 15.67 20.08
CA VAL A 473 -21.05 14.61 19.10
C VAL A 473 -19.81 14.24 18.30
N ALA A 474 -19.08 15.22 17.74
CA ALA A 474 -17.90 14.97 16.91
C ALA A 474 -16.77 14.27 17.70
N LEU A 475 -16.56 14.68 18.96
CA LEU A 475 -15.60 14.10 19.90
C LEU A 475 -16.00 12.67 20.31
N GLY A 476 -17.27 12.44 20.65
CA GLY A 476 -17.79 11.11 20.97
C GLY A 476 -17.72 10.12 19.79
N GLU A 477 -17.89 10.59 18.55
CA GLU A 477 -17.62 9.78 17.36
C GLU A 477 -16.13 9.45 17.19
N LEU A 478 -15.25 10.38 17.54
CA LEU A 478 -13.80 10.21 17.46
C LEU A 478 -13.33 9.14 18.45
N LEU A 479 -13.79 9.22 19.71
CA LEU A 479 -13.52 8.19 20.72
C LEU A 479 -14.10 6.82 20.30
N SER A 480 -15.24 6.79 19.61
CA SER A 480 -15.82 5.54 19.09
C SER A 480 -15.01 4.91 17.95
N ASP A 481 -14.37 5.71 17.09
CA ASP A 481 -13.47 5.19 16.03
C ASP A 481 -12.15 4.68 16.65
N LEU A 482 -11.69 5.29 17.75
CA LEU A 482 -10.54 4.81 18.56
C LEU A 482 -10.85 3.51 19.31
N GLU A 483 -12.04 3.37 19.89
CA GLU A 483 -12.50 2.12 20.53
C GLU A 483 -12.44 0.96 19.52
N ARG A 484 -12.93 1.18 18.29
CA ARG A 484 -12.85 0.15 17.25
C ARG A 484 -11.42 -0.19 16.88
N ALA A 485 -10.53 0.79 16.79
CA ALA A 485 -9.11 0.56 16.50
C ALA A 485 -8.42 -0.27 17.59
N ILE A 486 -8.72 -0.04 18.87
CA ILE A 486 -8.17 -0.80 20.01
C ILE A 486 -8.73 -2.23 20.04
N ILE A 487 -10.02 -2.42 19.78
CA ILE A 487 -10.66 -3.75 19.72
C ILE A 487 -10.03 -4.61 18.60
N GLU A 488 -9.87 -4.05 17.40
CA GLU A 488 -9.27 -4.76 16.26
C GLU A 488 -7.77 -5.01 16.46
N TYR A 489 -7.05 -4.07 17.10
CA TYR A 489 -5.67 -4.31 17.53
C TYR A 489 -5.61 -5.49 18.50
N ASN A 490 -6.42 -5.52 19.55
CA ASN A 490 -6.44 -6.62 20.51
C ASN A 490 -6.70 -7.98 19.80
N ALA A 491 -7.74 -8.04 18.96
CA ALA A 491 -8.07 -9.23 18.17
C ALA A 491 -6.96 -9.67 17.20
N SER A 492 -6.07 -8.76 16.77
CA SER A 492 -4.88 -9.11 15.97
C SER A 492 -3.70 -9.68 16.78
N THR A 493 -3.70 -9.56 18.12
CA THR A 493 -2.59 -10.01 18.97
C THR A 493 -2.65 -11.49 19.36
N HIS A 494 -3.81 -12.14 19.21
CA HIS A 494 -4.04 -13.51 19.65
C HIS A 494 -5.00 -14.28 18.74
N ILE A 495 -4.88 -15.61 18.72
CA ILE A 495 -5.76 -16.47 17.91
C ILE A 495 -7.12 -16.62 18.59
N ILE A 496 -8.15 -15.98 18.04
CA ILE A 496 -9.55 -16.21 18.41
C ILE A 496 -10.02 -17.54 17.79
N ARG A 497 -10.37 -18.53 18.63
CA ARG A 497 -10.86 -19.84 18.17
C ARG A 497 -12.29 -19.72 17.65
N GLY A 498 -12.53 -20.23 16.44
CA GLY A 498 -13.86 -20.22 15.81
C GLY A 498 -14.24 -18.89 15.16
N ASP A 499 -13.32 -17.91 15.09
CA ASP A 499 -13.55 -16.69 14.33
C ASP A 499 -13.61 -16.98 12.81
N HIS A 500 -14.43 -16.18 12.12
CA HIS A 500 -14.67 -16.21 10.68
C HIS A 500 -14.59 -14.81 10.05
N PHE A 501 -14.11 -13.81 10.79
CA PHE A 501 -13.97 -12.44 10.31
C PHE A 501 -13.01 -12.38 9.11
N ARG A 502 -13.44 -11.74 8.02
CA ARG A 502 -12.63 -11.58 6.81
C ARG A 502 -12.65 -10.14 6.34
N PHE A 503 -11.49 -9.49 6.35
CA PHE A 503 -11.37 -8.13 5.86
C PHE A 503 -10.92 -8.14 4.40
N GLN A 504 -11.84 -7.91 3.46
CA GLN A 504 -11.49 -7.90 2.03
C GLN A 504 -10.64 -6.68 1.67
N PRO A 505 -9.37 -6.83 1.24
CA PRO A 505 -8.60 -5.73 0.69
C PRO A 505 -9.19 -5.31 -0.66
N ILE A 506 -9.40 -4.01 -0.86
CA ILE A 506 -10.00 -3.48 -2.08
C ILE A 506 -8.90 -3.02 -3.03
N THR A 507 -8.60 -3.86 -4.03
CA THR A 507 -7.65 -3.51 -5.11
C THR A 507 -8.28 -2.51 -6.08
N HIS A 508 -7.67 -1.32 -6.25
CA HIS A 508 -8.05 -0.42 -7.33
C HIS A 508 -7.68 -1.02 -8.71
N ARG A 509 -8.67 -1.14 -9.60
CA ARG A 509 -8.48 -1.67 -10.96
C ARG A 509 -8.55 -0.53 -11.97
N ASP A 510 -7.46 -0.29 -12.68
CA ASP A 510 -7.42 0.68 -13.78
C ASP A 510 -7.20 0.00 -15.14
N PRO A 511 -8.23 -0.10 -15.99
CA PRO A 511 -8.11 -0.71 -17.31
C PRO A 511 -7.26 0.12 -18.27
N ARG A 512 -7.07 1.43 -18.02
CA ARG A 512 -6.27 2.28 -18.91
C ARG A 512 -4.78 2.10 -18.70
N LEU A 513 -4.30 2.08 -17.45
CA LEU A 513 -2.91 1.73 -17.13
C LEU A 513 -2.62 0.28 -17.56
N ALA A 514 -3.55 -0.65 -17.36
CA ALA A 514 -3.43 -2.02 -17.82
C ALA A 514 -3.20 -2.09 -19.34
N LEU A 515 -4.03 -1.40 -20.13
CA LEU A 515 -3.89 -1.36 -21.59
C LEU A 515 -2.58 -0.70 -22.02
N ASN A 516 -2.20 0.42 -21.40
CA ASN A 516 -0.93 1.09 -21.69
C ASN A 516 0.28 0.18 -21.39
N ASN A 517 0.27 -0.54 -20.27
CA ASN A 517 1.33 -1.47 -19.89
C ASN A 517 1.40 -2.66 -20.86
N GLY A 518 0.25 -3.25 -21.22
CA GLY A 518 0.18 -4.31 -22.23
C GLY A 518 0.72 -3.87 -23.59
N LEU A 519 0.32 -2.69 -24.09
CA LEU A 519 0.78 -2.15 -25.37
C LEU A 519 2.28 -1.85 -25.37
N ARG A 520 2.85 -1.29 -24.29
CA ARG A 520 4.31 -1.10 -24.17
C ARG A 520 5.06 -2.44 -24.19
N SER A 521 4.54 -3.46 -23.49
CA SER A 521 5.16 -4.79 -23.44
C SER A 521 5.06 -5.56 -24.76
N GLY A 522 3.98 -5.41 -25.53
CA GLY A 522 3.93 -5.93 -26.90
C GLY A 522 4.90 -5.18 -27.82
N SER A 523 4.95 -3.84 -27.71
CA SER A 523 5.78 -2.99 -28.56
C SER A 523 7.29 -3.28 -28.45
N ILE A 524 7.80 -3.59 -27.24
CA ILE A 524 9.23 -3.92 -27.09
C ILE A 524 9.60 -5.22 -27.82
N ILE A 525 8.72 -6.24 -27.83
CA ILE A 525 8.96 -7.48 -28.59
C ILE A 525 8.89 -7.21 -30.09
N LEU A 526 7.91 -6.44 -30.56
CA LEU A 526 7.80 -6.10 -31.98
C LEU A 526 9.02 -5.30 -32.47
N LEU A 527 9.51 -4.34 -31.69
CA LEU A 527 10.69 -3.54 -32.05
C LEU A 527 11.99 -4.36 -32.02
N THR A 528 12.20 -5.17 -30.98
CA THR A 528 13.41 -6.01 -30.88
C THR A 528 13.40 -7.17 -31.88
N GLY A 529 12.23 -7.76 -32.17
CA GLY A 529 12.01 -8.72 -33.23
C GLY A 529 12.27 -8.14 -34.62
N LEU A 530 11.77 -6.93 -34.91
CA LEU A 530 12.04 -6.23 -36.17
C LEU A 530 13.54 -5.96 -36.36
N VAL A 531 14.25 -5.53 -35.31
CA VAL A 531 15.71 -5.34 -35.37
C VAL A 531 16.41 -6.67 -35.66
N TYR A 532 16.01 -7.77 -35.01
CA TYR A 532 16.58 -9.09 -35.27
C TYR A 532 16.34 -9.55 -36.71
N GLU A 533 15.11 -9.48 -37.22
CA GLU A 533 14.77 -9.90 -38.59
C GLU A 533 15.50 -9.08 -39.66
N VAL A 534 15.69 -7.78 -39.46
CA VAL A 534 16.42 -6.91 -40.41
C VAL A 534 17.92 -7.12 -40.36
N THR A 535 18.50 -7.39 -39.18
CA THR A 535 19.95 -7.48 -39.00
C THR A 535 20.52 -8.90 -39.03
N ALA A 536 19.66 -9.92 -38.88
CA ALA A 536 20.04 -11.31 -38.62
C ALA A 536 21.09 -11.46 -37.48
N TRP A 537 21.11 -10.52 -36.53
CA TRP A 537 22.20 -10.42 -35.56
C TRP A 537 22.27 -11.66 -34.65
N PRO A 538 23.43 -12.35 -34.51
CA PRO A 538 23.52 -13.63 -33.81
C PRO A 538 23.03 -13.66 -32.36
N GLN A 539 23.08 -12.53 -31.65
CA GLN A 539 22.56 -12.42 -30.26
C GLN A 539 21.20 -11.72 -30.16
N GLY A 540 20.53 -11.44 -31.29
CA GLY A 540 19.23 -10.75 -31.32
C GLY A 540 18.13 -11.52 -30.59
N LEU A 541 18.07 -12.85 -30.72
CA LEU A 541 17.12 -13.70 -29.98
C LEU A 541 17.31 -13.61 -28.45
N LYS A 542 18.56 -13.53 -27.96
CA LYS A 542 18.86 -13.28 -26.54
C LYS A 542 18.47 -11.85 -26.13
N CYS A 543 18.70 -10.87 -27.00
CA CYS A 543 18.28 -9.48 -26.79
C CYS A 543 16.76 -9.36 -26.61
N ILE A 544 15.95 -10.02 -27.45
CA ILE A 544 14.48 -10.06 -27.33
C ILE A 544 14.06 -10.72 -26.00
N GLY A 545 14.64 -11.87 -25.66
CA GLY A 545 14.36 -12.57 -24.40
C GLY A 545 14.63 -11.69 -23.18
N ILE A 546 15.79 -11.04 -23.12
CA ILE A 546 16.16 -10.13 -22.02
C ILE A 546 15.31 -8.85 -22.04
N ALA A 547 15.00 -8.27 -23.21
CA ALA A 547 14.12 -7.10 -23.29
C ALA A 547 12.71 -7.41 -22.75
N SER A 548 12.18 -8.61 -23.04
CA SER A 548 10.89 -9.07 -22.50
C SER A 548 10.93 -9.27 -20.98
N LEU A 549 12.04 -9.77 -20.42
CA LEU A 549 12.28 -9.89 -18.98
C LEU A 549 12.30 -8.51 -18.30
N ILE A 550 13.11 -7.57 -18.81
CA ILE A 550 13.25 -6.23 -18.24
C ILE A 550 11.92 -5.47 -18.33
N CYS A 551 11.26 -5.50 -19.49
CA CYS A 551 9.99 -4.81 -19.68
C CYS A 551 8.89 -5.42 -18.81
N GLY A 552 8.77 -6.75 -18.78
CA GLY A 552 7.81 -7.44 -17.93
C GLY A 552 7.97 -7.03 -16.46
N LEU A 553 9.18 -7.19 -15.90
CA LEU A 553 9.45 -6.87 -14.49
C LEU A 553 9.21 -5.39 -14.15
N ASN A 554 9.42 -4.48 -15.11
CA ASN A 554 9.16 -3.05 -14.91
C ASN A 554 7.70 -2.65 -15.15
N SER A 555 6.86 -3.47 -15.79
CA SER A 555 5.44 -3.17 -16.04
C SER A 555 4.61 -3.05 -14.75
N ILE A 556 5.06 -3.70 -13.67
CA ILE A 556 4.42 -3.70 -12.34
C ILE A 556 4.75 -2.40 -11.56
N ASN A 557 5.80 -1.68 -11.95
CA ASN A 557 6.20 -0.45 -11.27
C ASN A 557 5.27 0.72 -11.64
N GLU A 558 4.75 1.44 -10.65
CA GLU A 558 3.84 2.59 -10.85
C GLU A 558 4.45 3.67 -11.75
N ASN A 559 5.76 3.94 -11.60
CA ASN A 559 6.52 4.81 -12.48
C ASN A 559 7.64 4.02 -13.19
N PRO A 560 7.33 3.37 -14.32
CA PRO A 560 8.26 2.47 -14.99
C PRO A 560 9.39 3.21 -15.71
N ALA A 561 9.19 4.48 -16.09
CA ALA A 561 10.20 5.30 -16.76
C ALA A 561 11.37 5.67 -15.83
N ASN A 562 11.12 5.85 -14.53
CA ASN A 562 12.20 6.06 -13.55
C ASN A 562 12.85 4.73 -13.12
N ALA A 563 12.06 3.66 -12.97
CA ALA A 563 12.58 2.34 -12.62
C ALA A 563 13.56 1.79 -13.68
N THR A 564 13.20 1.92 -14.97
CA THR A 564 14.06 1.46 -16.09
C THR A 564 15.38 2.23 -16.21
N LEU A 565 15.46 3.49 -15.77
CA LEU A 565 16.73 4.23 -15.70
C LEU A 565 17.65 3.69 -14.60
N GLY A 566 17.08 3.38 -13.43
CA GLY A 566 17.81 2.68 -12.37
C GLY A 566 18.29 1.32 -12.85
N TRP A 567 17.44 0.60 -13.59
CA TRP A 567 17.76 -0.69 -14.20
C TRP A 567 18.95 -0.60 -15.17
N LEU A 568 18.96 0.40 -16.06
CA LEU A 568 20.07 0.62 -17.00
C LEU A 568 21.40 0.88 -16.28
N LYS A 569 21.39 1.71 -15.22
CA LYS A 569 22.59 1.93 -14.37
C LYS A 569 23.09 0.63 -13.74
N GLY A 570 22.19 -0.19 -13.20
CA GLY A 570 22.52 -1.49 -12.62
C GLY A 570 23.06 -2.49 -13.66
N THR A 571 22.51 -2.46 -14.87
CA THR A 571 22.95 -3.29 -16.00
C THR A 571 24.38 -2.91 -16.42
N ILE A 572 24.68 -1.61 -16.56
CA ILE A 572 26.04 -1.14 -16.87
C ILE A 572 27.02 -1.55 -15.76
N GLY A 573 26.65 -1.33 -14.49
CA GLY A 573 27.49 -1.74 -13.36
C GLY A 573 27.77 -3.25 -13.31
N ALA A 574 26.79 -4.07 -13.70
CA ALA A 574 26.98 -5.52 -13.80
C ALA A 574 27.87 -5.93 -14.98
N ILE A 575 27.78 -5.27 -16.14
CA ILE A 575 28.70 -5.51 -17.27
C ILE A 575 30.14 -5.18 -16.84
N THR A 576 30.35 -4.06 -16.14
CA THR A 576 31.67 -3.67 -15.63
C THR A 576 32.20 -4.68 -14.60
N ALA A 577 31.40 -5.07 -13.61
CA ALA A 577 31.82 -6.04 -12.59
C ALA A 577 32.08 -7.44 -13.19
N ALA A 578 31.21 -7.90 -14.10
CA ALA A 578 31.41 -9.15 -14.83
C ALA A 578 32.70 -9.10 -15.66
N TRP A 579 33.02 -7.97 -16.29
CA TRP A 579 34.25 -7.83 -17.08
C TRP A 579 35.51 -8.01 -16.20
N PHE A 580 35.57 -7.37 -15.03
CA PHE A 580 36.68 -7.56 -14.10
C PHE A 580 36.80 -9.02 -13.66
N LEU A 581 35.69 -9.70 -13.37
CA LEU A 581 35.72 -11.09 -12.93
C LEU A 581 36.08 -12.07 -14.05
N VAL A 582 35.51 -11.91 -15.24
CA VAL A 582 35.73 -12.79 -16.40
C VAL A 582 37.15 -12.65 -16.95
N PHE A 583 37.73 -11.44 -16.98
CA PHE A 583 39.07 -11.23 -17.57
C PHE A 583 40.23 -11.28 -16.58
N ILE A 584 40.03 -11.00 -15.29
CA ILE A 584 41.12 -11.00 -14.29
C ILE A 584 41.08 -12.25 -13.42
N PHE A 585 39.90 -12.62 -12.89
CA PHE A 585 39.79 -13.64 -11.85
C PHE A 585 39.49 -15.04 -12.40
N MET A 586 38.57 -15.16 -13.35
CA MET A 586 38.19 -16.44 -13.95
C MET A 586 39.36 -17.20 -14.60
N PRO A 587 40.35 -16.56 -15.25
CA PRO A 587 41.53 -17.27 -15.77
C PRO A 587 42.51 -17.77 -14.70
N MET A 588 42.28 -17.44 -13.41
CA MET A 588 43.07 -17.92 -12.27
C MET A 588 42.40 -19.08 -11.52
N VAL A 589 41.28 -19.60 -12.05
CA VAL A 589 40.35 -20.46 -11.30
C VAL A 589 39.97 -21.70 -12.10
N ASP A 590 40.58 -22.83 -11.75
CA ASP A 590 40.35 -24.13 -12.39
C ASP A 590 39.38 -25.04 -11.61
N VAL A 591 38.95 -24.63 -10.41
CA VAL A 591 38.14 -25.45 -9.49
C VAL A 591 36.95 -24.66 -8.92
N TYR A 592 35.91 -25.37 -8.52
CA TYR A 592 34.62 -24.79 -8.16
C TYR A 592 34.62 -24.00 -6.84
N GLU A 593 35.42 -24.41 -5.84
CA GLU A 593 35.52 -23.74 -4.54
C GLU A 593 36.10 -22.32 -4.64
N PRO A 594 37.27 -22.08 -5.29
CA PRO A 594 37.76 -20.71 -5.50
C PRO A 594 36.81 -19.88 -6.39
N LEU A 595 36.10 -20.50 -7.35
CA LEU A 595 35.06 -19.82 -8.13
C LEU A 595 33.95 -19.26 -7.22
N ILE A 596 33.43 -20.05 -6.28
CA ILE A 596 32.39 -19.60 -5.34
C ILE A 596 32.86 -18.38 -4.55
N VAL A 597 34.08 -18.38 -4.01
CA VAL A 597 34.61 -17.27 -3.19
C VAL A 597 34.58 -15.95 -3.97
N ILE A 598 35.02 -15.99 -5.23
CA ILE A 598 35.05 -14.83 -6.12
C ILE A 598 33.63 -14.39 -6.52
N LEU A 599 32.75 -15.34 -6.85
CA LEU A 599 31.35 -15.06 -7.20
C LEU A 599 30.57 -14.45 -6.03
N VAL A 600 30.78 -14.92 -4.80
CA VAL A 600 30.15 -14.36 -3.59
C VAL A 600 30.54 -12.89 -3.42
N GLY A 601 31.81 -12.54 -3.59
CA GLY A 601 32.26 -11.14 -3.54
C GLY A 601 31.51 -10.23 -4.53
N GLY A 602 31.44 -10.64 -5.80
CA GLY A 602 30.75 -9.89 -6.85
C GLY A 602 29.23 -9.81 -6.65
N MET A 603 28.58 -10.90 -6.23
CA MET A 603 27.14 -10.95 -5.95
C MET A 603 26.75 -10.14 -4.71
N MET A 604 27.59 -10.11 -3.69
CA MET A 604 27.31 -9.41 -2.42
C MET A 604 27.19 -7.90 -2.62
N VAL A 605 27.98 -7.29 -3.51
CA VAL A 605 27.83 -5.87 -3.91
C VAL A 605 26.43 -5.59 -4.43
N GLY A 606 25.88 -6.49 -5.25
CA GLY A 606 24.51 -6.44 -5.75
C GLY A 606 23.47 -6.52 -4.62
N GLY A 607 23.66 -7.45 -3.68
CA GLY A 607 22.80 -7.61 -2.50
C GLY A 607 22.75 -6.36 -1.62
N LEU A 608 23.90 -5.74 -1.34
CA LEU A 608 23.99 -4.50 -0.59
C LEU A 608 23.31 -3.33 -1.33
N ALA A 609 23.53 -3.20 -2.64
CA ALA A 609 22.87 -2.20 -3.46
C ALA A 609 21.34 -2.41 -3.57
N LYS A 610 20.87 -3.66 -3.53
CA LYS A 610 19.45 -4.01 -3.53
C LYS A 610 18.78 -3.70 -2.18
N ALA A 611 19.53 -3.80 -1.08
CA ALA A 611 19.04 -3.48 0.26
C ALA A 611 18.87 -1.95 0.50
N ASN A 612 19.78 -1.12 -0.02
CA ASN A 612 19.72 0.33 0.11
C ASN A 612 18.54 0.94 -0.69
N PRO A 613 17.61 1.71 -0.06
CA PRO A 613 16.51 2.37 -0.75
C PRO A 613 16.90 3.25 -1.95
N ALA A 614 18.05 3.92 -1.90
CA ALA A 614 18.49 4.85 -2.94
C ALA A 614 18.98 4.14 -4.22
N THR A 615 19.64 2.99 -4.07
CA THR A 615 20.22 2.22 -5.18
C THR A 615 19.41 0.98 -5.57
N ARG A 616 18.33 0.66 -4.84
CA ARG A 616 17.45 -0.51 -5.04
C ARG A 616 17.16 -0.91 -6.49
N PRO A 617 16.68 -0.04 -7.42
CA PRO A 617 16.39 -0.46 -8.79
C PRO A 617 17.65 -0.84 -9.59
N ALA A 618 18.80 -0.22 -9.29
CA ALA A 618 20.08 -0.58 -9.87
C ALA A 618 20.64 -1.86 -9.26
N GLY A 619 20.57 -2.03 -7.93
CA GLY A 619 20.98 -3.26 -7.25
C GLY A 619 20.15 -4.48 -7.66
N ALA A 620 18.85 -4.30 -7.89
CA ALA A 620 17.96 -5.35 -8.41
C ALA A 620 18.36 -5.79 -9.84
N ALA A 621 18.63 -4.85 -10.74
CA ALA A 621 19.08 -5.15 -12.10
C ALA A 621 20.48 -5.79 -12.12
N TYR A 622 21.41 -5.26 -11.32
CA TYR A 622 22.75 -5.81 -11.17
C TYR A 622 22.68 -7.27 -10.73
N SER A 623 22.02 -7.53 -9.58
CA SER A 623 21.98 -8.87 -8.97
C SER A 623 21.29 -9.89 -9.87
N LEU A 624 20.27 -9.46 -10.62
CA LEU A 624 19.52 -10.34 -11.51
C LEU A 624 20.31 -10.73 -12.77
N LEU A 625 21.00 -9.76 -13.40
CA LEU A 625 21.63 -9.98 -14.71
C LEU A 625 23.09 -10.41 -14.62
N PHE A 626 23.81 -10.01 -13.56
CA PHE A 626 25.22 -10.33 -13.35
C PHE A 626 25.56 -11.83 -13.51
N PRO A 627 24.79 -12.81 -12.99
CA PRO A 627 25.10 -14.23 -13.18
C PRO A 627 25.05 -14.68 -14.64
N THR A 628 24.19 -14.07 -15.47
CA THR A 628 24.10 -14.33 -16.91
C THR A 628 25.21 -13.67 -17.69
N MET A 629 25.69 -12.50 -17.25
CA MET A 629 26.80 -11.76 -17.88
C MET A 629 28.15 -12.48 -17.75
N LEU A 630 28.32 -13.30 -16.71
CA LEU A 630 29.50 -14.12 -16.48
C LEU A 630 29.65 -15.31 -17.44
N GLY A 631 28.60 -15.71 -18.16
CA GLY A 631 28.68 -16.79 -19.16
C GLY A 631 28.96 -18.20 -18.61
N LEU A 632 28.72 -18.44 -17.32
CA LEU A 632 29.05 -19.70 -16.65
C LEU A 632 28.37 -20.92 -17.33
N GLN A 633 29.17 -21.93 -17.66
CA GLN A 633 28.80 -23.16 -18.36
C GLN A 633 29.69 -24.33 -17.88
N ASN A 634 29.25 -25.58 -18.08
CA ASN A 634 29.99 -26.78 -17.69
C ASN A 634 31.35 -26.91 -18.42
N HIS A 635 31.39 -26.50 -19.69
CA HIS A 635 32.59 -26.45 -20.52
C HIS A 635 32.90 -24.99 -20.87
N HIS A 636 33.49 -24.25 -19.93
CA HIS A 636 33.75 -22.82 -20.11
C HIS A 636 34.97 -22.55 -21.00
N VAL A 637 34.75 -22.34 -22.30
CA VAL A 637 35.77 -21.85 -23.24
C VAL A 637 35.62 -20.34 -23.39
N MET A 638 36.64 -19.58 -22.98
CA MET A 638 36.62 -18.12 -23.08
C MET A 638 36.61 -17.66 -24.56
N GLN A 639 35.49 -17.08 -25.00
CA GLN A 639 35.38 -16.45 -26.32
C GLN A 639 35.09 -14.95 -26.15
N GLU A 640 36.13 -14.12 -26.24
CA GLU A 640 36.05 -12.67 -26.00
C GLU A 640 34.97 -12.00 -26.86
N MET A 641 34.96 -12.31 -28.17
CA MET A 641 33.97 -11.77 -29.10
C MET A 641 32.54 -12.20 -28.75
N GLN A 642 32.34 -13.42 -28.21
CA GLN A 642 31.04 -13.89 -27.77
C GLN A 642 30.60 -13.18 -26.49
N TYR A 643 31.52 -13.01 -25.53
CA TYR A 643 31.30 -12.24 -24.29
C TYR A 643 30.86 -10.80 -24.59
N PHE A 644 31.60 -10.08 -25.44
CA PHE A 644 31.25 -8.71 -25.81
C PHE A 644 29.90 -8.63 -26.54
N ASN A 645 29.62 -9.54 -27.49
CA ASN A 645 28.34 -9.55 -28.20
C ASN A 645 27.14 -9.85 -27.29
N ILE A 646 27.26 -10.82 -26.36
CA ILE A 646 26.19 -11.15 -25.40
C ILE A 646 25.91 -9.96 -24.48
N ASN A 647 26.95 -9.37 -23.89
CA ASN A 647 26.80 -8.28 -22.94
C ASN A 647 26.34 -6.97 -23.60
N LEU A 648 26.77 -6.71 -24.84
CA LEU A 648 26.22 -5.62 -25.66
C LEU A 648 24.72 -5.84 -25.96
N GLY A 649 24.28 -7.08 -26.20
CA GLY A 649 22.86 -7.42 -26.36
C GLY A 649 22.02 -7.19 -25.11
N ILE A 650 22.54 -7.53 -23.93
CA ILE A 650 21.90 -7.24 -22.65
C ILE A 650 21.83 -5.72 -22.39
N GLY A 651 22.91 -4.99 -22.69
CA GLY A 651 22.95 -3.53 -22.60
C GLY A 651 21.94 -2.84 -23.53
N LEU A 652 21.89 -3.25 -24.81
CA LEU A 652 20.92 -2.74 -25.78
C LEU A 652 19.48 -3.10 -25.41
N ALA A 653 19.21 -4.30 -24.89
CA ALA A 653 17.88 -4.67 -24.39
C ALA A 653 17.41 -3.73 -23.27
N SER A 654 18.30 -3.40 -22.32
CA SER A 654 17.99 -2.44 -21.26
C SER A 654 17.79 -1.02 -21.81
N LEU A 655 18.59 -0.58 -22.79
CA LEU A 655 18.46 0.73 -23.42
C LEU A 655 17.15 0.87 -24.20
N MET A 656 16.81 -0.11 -25.03
CA MET A 656 15.55 -0.14 -25.79
C MET A 656 14.33 -0.15 -24.86
N THR A 657 14.41 -0.84 -23.72
CA THR A 657 13.34 -0.81 -22.71
C THR A 657 13.16 0.60 -22.12
N VAL A 658 14.24 1.32 -21.79
CA VAL A 658 14.17 2.73 -21.36
C VAL A 658 13.54 3.62 -22.43
N ILE A 659 13.91 3.43 -23.70
CA ILE A 659 13.35 4.20 -24.83
C ILE A 659 11.84 3.94 -24.96
N VAL A 660 11.41 2.68 -24.97
CA VAL A 660 9.99 2.29 -25.10
C VAL A 660 9.15 2.88 -23.96
N TYR A 661 9.59 2.77 -22.71
CA TYR A 661 8.83 3.33 -21.58
C TYR A 661 8.77 4.86 -21.52
N ARG A 662 9.67 5.55 -22.24
CA ARG A 662 9.68 7.02 -22.35
C ARG A 662 8.98 7.56 -23.59
N THR A 663 8.84 6.76 -24.66
CA THR A 663 8.25 7.19 -25.93
C THR A 663 6.83 6.64 -26.14
N ILE A 664 6.58 5.38 -25.80
CA ILE A 664 5.30 4.71 -26.05
C ILE A 664 4.36 4.95 -24.85
N LEU A 665 3.38 5.83 -25.06
CA LEU A 665 2.34 6.19 -24.09
C LEU A 665 2.94 6.58 -22.71
N PRO A 666 3.85 7.57 -22.62
CA PRO A 666 4.63 7.83 -21.41
C PRO A 666 3.77 8.11 -20.17
N PHE A 667 4.22 7.61 -19.01
CA PHE A 667 3.56 7.90 -17.73
C PHE A 667 3.71 9.38 -17.35
N ASN A 668 2.63 10.03 -16.95
CA ASN A 668 2.62 11.43 -16.55
C ASN A 668 1.92 11.60 -15.19
N ALA A 669 2.71 11.87 -14.15
CA ALA A 669 2.23 12.02 -12.77
C ALA A 669 1.25 13.19 -12.57
N ALA A 670 1.24 14.21 -13.43
CA ALA A 670 0.24 15.28 -13.38
C ALA A 670 -1.12 14.83 -13.95
N GLN A 671 -1.10 14.04 -15.03
CA GLN A 671 -2.31 13.44 -15.60
C GLN A 671 -2.91 12.38 -14.66
N GLU A 672 -2.06 11.57 -14.02
CA GLU A 672 -2.53 10.55 -13.08
C GLU A 672 -3.16 11.18 -11.83
N ARG A 673 -2.52 12.17 -11.20
CA ARG A 673 -3.14 12.98 -10.12
C ARG A 673 -4.50 13.54 -10.53
N PHE A 674 -4.61 14.14 -11.72
CA PHE A 674 -5.88 14.65 -12.24
C PHE A 674 -6.94 13.55 -12.42
N ARG A 675 -6.54 12.35 -12.84
CA ARG A 675 -7.44 11.20 -13.02
C ARG A 675 -7.92 10.61 -11.69
N LEU A 676 -7.01 10.43 -10.72
CA LEU A 676 -7.34 9.95 -9.37
C LEU A 676 -8.31 10.90 -8.66
N ARG A 677 -8.06 12.21 -8.75
CA ARG A 677 -8.99 13.27 -8.31
C ARG A 677 -10.37 13.13 -8.97
N ARG A 678 -10.42 12.96 -10.30
CA ARG A 678 -11.68 12.73 -11.02
C ARG A 678 -12.36 11.40 -10.68
N ALA A 679 -11.64 10.38 -10.23
CA ALA A 679 -12.22 9.12 -9.76
C ALA A 679 -12.86 9.30 -8.38
N MET A 680 -12.14 9.90 -7.43
CA MET A 680 -12.63 10.17 -6.08
C MET A 680 -13.84 11.13 -6.09
N LEU A 681 -13.81 12.19 -6.91
CA LEU A 681 -14.97 13.09 -7.07
C LEU A 681 -16.17 12.43 -7.78
N ARG A 682 -15.98 11.32 -8.52
CA ARG A 682 -17.10 10.54 -9.09
C ARG A 682 -17.70 9.61 -8.04
N GLU A 683 -16.87 8.96 -7.24
CA GLU A 683 -17.34 8.12 -6.13
C GLU A 683 -18.05 8.95 -5.06
N LEU A 684 -17.58 10.14 -4.71
CA LEU A 684 -18.29 11.05 -3.78
C LEU A 684 -19.73 11.33 -4.25
N ARG A 685 -19.95 11.52 -5.54
CA ARG A 685 -21.30 11.73 -6.11
C ARG A 685 -22.14 10.46 -6.03
N GLN A 686 -21.54 9.30 -6.28
CA GLN A 686 -22.21 8.02 -6.13
C GLN A 686 -22.62 7.75 -4.67
N LEU A 687 -21.87 8.24 -3.68
CA LEU A 687 -22.30 8.17 -2.27
C LEU A 687 -23.55 9.00 -1.99
N ALA A 688 -23.73 10.14 -2.66
CA ALA A 688 -24.89 11.00 -2.53
C ALA A 688 -26.14 10.49 -3.29
N ASN A 689 -25.96 9.62 -4.30
CA ASN A 689 -27.06 9.05 -5.06
C ASN A 689 -27.94 8.11 -4.20
N PRO A 690 -29.27 8.31 -4.11
CA PRO A 690 -30.16 7.51 -3.26
C PRO A 690 -30.16 6.00 -3.51
N ALA A 691 -29.93 5.57 -4.76
CA ALA A 691 -29.96 4.15 -5.14
C ALA A 691 -28.65 3.40 -4.85
N ALA A 692 -27.56 4.09 -4.52
CA ALA A 692 -26.32 3.45 -4.10
C ALA A 692 -26.42 2.94 -2.66
N ASN A 693 -25.75 1.82 -2.34
CA ASN A 693 -25.57 1.35 -0.97
C ASN A 693 -24.14 1.65 -0.50
N PRO A 694 -23.92 2.78 0.21
CA PRO A 694 -22.58 3.23 0.58
C PRO A 694 -22.03 2.44 1.78
N SER A 695 -20.74 2.10 1.73
CA SER A 695 -20.05 1.49 2.88
C SER A 695 -18.80 2.29 3.24
N ILE A 696 -18.71 2.69 4.51
CA ILE A 696 -17.61 3.49 5.06
C ILE A 696 -16.25 2.86 4.75
N ALA A 697 -16.08 1.58 5.06
CA ALA A 697 -14.82 0.85 4.82
C ALA A 697 -14.37 0.89 3.35
N ARG A 698 -15.29 0.81 2.39
CA ARG A 698 -14.98 0.88 0.95
C ARG A 698 -14.57 2.28 0.50
N TRP A 699 -15.28 3.30 0.97
CA TRP A 699 -14.93 4.70 0.69
C TRP A 699 -13.55 5.04 1.24
N VAL A 700 -13.29 4.68 2.49
CA VAL A 700 -12.01 4.93 3.17
C VAL A 700 -10.89 4.15 2.47
N GLY A 701 -11.07 2.85 2.20
CA GLY A 701 -10.09 2.03 1.49
C GLY A 701 -9.70 2.62 0.13
N ASN A 702 -10.69 2.97 -0.71
CA ASN A 702 -10.45 3.59 -2.01
C ASN A 702 -9.74 4.94 -1.91
N CYS A 703 -10.10 5.78 -0.95
CA CYS A 703 -9.49 7.09 -0.75
C CYS A 703 -8.06 6.98 -0.20
N MET A 704 -7.81 6.05 0.72
CA MET A 704 -6.48 5.77 1.27
C MET A 704 -5.54 5.21 0.20
N ASP A 705 -5.98 4.27 -0.63
CA ASP A 705 -5.18 3.75 -1.75
C ASP A 705 -4.79 4.87 -2.72
N ARG A 706 -5.76 5.71 -3.13
CA ARG A 706 -5.50 6.89 -3.97
C ARG A 706 -4.55 7.88 -3.31
N PHE A 707 -4.76 8.20 -2.03
CA PHE A 707 -3.89 9.07 -1.26
C PHE A 707 -2.46 8.53 -1.24
N SER A 708 -2.30 7.21 -1.08
CA SER A 708 -1.01 6.52 -1.12
C SER A 708 -0.32 6.67 -2.48
N CYS A 709 -1.07 6.51 -3.57
CA CYS A 709 -0.56 6.70 -4.92
C CYS A 709 -0.18 8.17 -5.15
N ILE A 710 -0.97 9.14 -4.67
CA ILE A 710 -0.66 10.57 -4.76
C ILE A 710 0.63 10.88 -3.99
N LEU A 711 0.78 10.38 -2.76
CA LEU A 711 1.93 10.61 -1.90
C LEU A 711 3.21 9.94 -2.43
N ARG A 712 3.12 8.74 -3.04
CA ARG A 712 4.26 8.11 -3.74
C ARG A 712 4.71 8.89 -4.99
N HIS A 713 3.80 9.64 -5.61
CA HIS A 713 4.11 10.52 -6.74
C HIS A 713 4.47 11.95 -6.33
N ALA A 714 4.31 12.31 -5.06
CA ALA A 714 4.92 13.49 -4.49
C ALA A 714 6.41 13.23 -4.29
N GLY A 715 7.25 13.97 -5.03
CA GLY A 715 8.69 13.93 -4.81
C GLY A 715 9.05 14.42 -3.41
N SER A 716 10.30 14.19 -2.98
CA SER A 716 10.81 14.63 -1.67
C SER A 716 10.98 16.15 -1.53
N THR A 717 10.54 16.94 -2.50
CA THR A 717 10.56 18.41 -2.51
C THR A 717 9.18 18.94 -2.12
N PRO A 718 9.06 19.81 -1.10
CA PRO A 718 7.84 20.56 -0.85
C PRO A 718 7.45 21.37 -2.10
N ASP A 719 6.24 21.11 -2.60
CA ASP A 719 5.58 21.89 -3.65
C ASP A 719 4.19 22.21 -3.08
N ASP A 720 3.90 23.49 -2.83
CA ASP A 720 2.65 23.96 -2.24
C ASP A 720 1.41 23.42 -2.98
N ARG A 721 1.57 23.11 -4.28
CA ARG A 721 0.52 22.48 -5.11
C ARG A 721 0.22 21.05 -4.70
N ILE A 722 1.21 20.30 -4.23
CA ILE A 722 1.03 18.95 -3.68
C ILE A 722 0.35 19.05 -2.32
N GLU A 723 0.73 20.03 -1.51
CA GLU A 723 0.18 20.26 -0.18
C GLU A 723 -1.33 20.56 -0.22
N GLN A 724 -1.75 21.56 -1.01
CA GLN A 724 -3.17 21.85 -1.22
C GLN A 724 -3.95 20.67 -1.86
N PHE A 725 -3.27 19.80 -2.60
CA PHE A 725 -3.87 18.60 -3.19
C PHE A 725 -4.05 17.47 -2.17
N ILE A 726 -3.13 17.35 -1.22
CA ILE A 726 -3.23 16.48 -0.04
C ILE A 726 -4.39 16.95 0.83
N GLU A 727 -4.47 18.24 1.14
CA GLU A 727 -5.57 18.86 1.89
C GLU A 727 -6.92 18.60 1.22
N GLY A 728 -7.04 18.91 -0.07
CA GLY A 728 -8.28 18.65 -0.82
C GLY A 728 -8.66 17.16 -0.89
N THR A 729 -7.68 16.25 -0.81
CA THR A 729 -7.94 14.81 -0.75
C THR A 729 -8.49 14.38 0.61
N LEU A 730 -7.91 14.87 1.71
CA LEU A 730 -8.40 14.65 3.06
C LEU A 730 -9.78 15.30 3.30
N GLY A 731 -9.98 16.51 2.77
CA GLY A 731 -11.28 17.19 2.79
C GLY A 731 -12.37 16.45 2.00
N THR A 732 -11.99 15.83 0.87
CA THR A 732 -12.92 14.97 0.12
C THR A 732 -13.26 13.70 0.93
N LEU A 733 -12.27 13.06 1.56
CA LEU A 733 -12.47 11.86 2.40
C LEU A 733 -13.44 12.14 3.56
N THR A 734 -13.24 13.23 4.30
CA THR A 734 -14.11 13.65 5.42
C THR A 734 -15.52 14.03 4.95
N MET A 735 -15.64 14.79 3.86
CA MET A 735 -16.93 15.11 3.25
C MET A 735 -17.70 13.84 2.84
N GLY A 736 -17.03 12.84 2.25
CA GLY A 736 -17.65 11.56 1.91
C GLY A 736 -18.09 10.77 3.14
N MET A 737 -17.29 10.77 4.22
CA MET A 737 -17.69 10.16 5.50
C MET A 737 -18.99 10.79 6.04
N ALA A 738 -19.06 12.12 6.05
CA ALA A 738 -20.23 12.86 6.51
C ALA A 738 -21.48 12.54 5.65
N VAL A 739 -21.33 12.43 4.32
CA VAL A 739 -22.42 12.02 3.41
C VAL A 739 -22.94 10.61 3.75
N ILE A 740 -22.06 9.64 3.99
CA ILE A 740 -22.48 8.26 4.32
C ILE A 740 -23.22 8.23 5.66
N LYS A 741 -22.70 8.91 6.68
CA LYS A 741 -23.34 8.96 7.99
C LYS A 741 -24.69 9.69 7.95
N LEU A 742 -24.77 10.80 7.23
CA LEU A 742 -26.00 11.57 7.03
C LEU A 742 -27.10 10.73 6.34
N ARG A 743 -26.74 9.89 5.37
CA ARG A 743 -27.65 8.89 4.79
C ARG A 743 -28.06 7.83 5.81
N GLY A 744 -27.12 7.28 6.58
CA GLY A 744 -27.42 6.33 7.65
C GLY A 744 -28.29 6.89 8.79
N LEU A 745 -28.40 8.22 8.93
CA LEU A 745 -29.42 8.87 9.76
C LEU A 745 -30.78 8.94 9.07
N MET A 746 -30.83 9.24 7.76
CA MET A 746 -32.08 9.28 6.98
C MET A 746 -32.76 7.91 6.88
N ASP A 747 -31.98 6.83 6.83
CA ASP A 747 -32.48 5.46 6.82
C ASP A 747 -33.09 5.04 8.19
N ARG A 748 -33.01 5.90 9.21
CA ARG A 748 -33.64 5.71 10.53
C ARG A 748 -34.89 6.57 10.64
N ASP A 749 -35.98 6.00 11.13
CA ASP A 749 -37.29 6.66 11.22
C ASP A 749 -37.43 7.71 12.34
N TYR A 750 -36.33 8.07 13.00
CA TYR A 750 -36.29 9.10 14.06
C TYR A 750 -36.08 10.53 13.54
N LEU A 751 -35.77 10.74 12.25
CA LEU A 751 -35.66 12.10 11.68
C LEU A 751 -37.01 12.60 11.13
N PRO A 752 -37.52 13.77 11.57
CA PRO A 752 -38.77 14.31 11.06
C PRO A 752 -38.67 14.71 9.57
N GLU A 753 -39.77 14.54 8.83
CA GLU A 753 -39.86 14.86 7.39
C GLU A 753 -39.47 16.31 7.04
N SER A 754 -39.70 17.25 7.98
CA SER A 754 -39.27 18.65 7.87
C SER A 754 -37.75 18.82 7.82
N ALA A 755 -36.98 17.92 8.43
CA ALA A 755 -35.51 17.88 8.39
C ALA A 755 -34.98 17.00 7.24
N ARG A 756 -35.70 15.94 6.85
CA ARG A 756 -35.33 15.06 5.72
C ARG A 756 -35.25 15.84 4.39
N ARG A 757 -36.20 16.73 4.10
CA ARG A 757 -36.24 17.49 2.82
C ARG A 757 -35.00 18.38 2.57
N PRO A 758 -34.54 19.23 3.53
CA PRO A 758 -33.27 19.97 3.37
C PRO A 758 -32.07 19.06 3.12
N ILE A 759 -31.98 17.92 3.79
CA ILE A 759 -30.86 16.97 3.64
C ILE A 759 -30.85 16.37 2.23
N ILE A 760 -32.00 15.92 1.72
CA ILE A 760 -32.15 15.41 0.34
C ILE A 760 -31.67 16.44 -0.68
N LEU A 761 -32.02 17.72 -0.49
CA LEU A 761 -31.59 18.80 -1.37
C LEU A 761 -30.07 19.00 -1.35
N VAL A 762 -29.43 18.94 -0.18
CA VAL A 762 -27.95 18.99 -0.05
C VAL A 762 -27.31 17.81 -0.79
N LEU A 763 -27.80 16.58 -0.58
CA LEU A 763 -27.29 15.39 -1.27
C LEU A 763 -27.41 15.53 -2.79
N HIS A 764 -28.52 16.05 -3.31
CA HIS A 764 -28.71 16.31 -4.74
C HIS A 764 -27.66 17.28 -5.31
N TYR A 765 -27.37 18.39 -4.63
CA TYR A 765 -26.32 19.32 -5.08
C TYR A 765 -24.90 18.74 -4.96
N VAL A 766 -24.65 17.83 -4.01
CA VAL A 766 -23.39 17.08 -3.90
C VAL A 766 -23.25 16.03 -5.01
N GLU A 767 -24.34 15.44 -5.50
CA GLU A 767 -24.36 14.51 -6.63
C GLU A 767 -24.04 15.21 -7.97
N PHE A 768 -24.53 16.44 -8.19
CA PHE A 768 -24.40 17.17 -9.47
C PHE A 768 -23.53 18.45 -9.40
N PRO A 769 -22.27 18.41 -8.92
CA PRO A 769 -21.47 19.61 -8.61
C PRO A 769 -20.83 20.29 -9.85
N ALA A 770 -21.22 19.93 -11.07
CA ALA A 770 -20.49 20.25 -12.31
C ALA A 770 -20.25 21.77 -12.55
N LYS A 771 -21.12 22.64 -12.00
CA LYS A 771 -20.91 24.09 -11.89
C LYS A 771 -21.34 24.69 -10.54
N HIS A 772 -21.80 23.88 -9.58
CA HIS A 772 -22.65 24.34 -8.49
C HIS A 772 -22.08 24.12 -7.07
N TYR A 773 -20.78 23.88 -6.90
CA TYR A 773 -20.20 23.65 -5.55
C TYR A 773 -20.42 24.81 -4.55
N MET A 774 -20.44 26.07 -5.02
CA MET A 774 -20.81 27.21 -4.16
C MET A 774 -22.30 27.22 -3.80
N GLN A 775 -23.18 26.80 -4.71
CA GLN A 775 -24.61 26.65 -4.41
C GLN A 775 -24.85 25.47 -3.46
N ALA A 776 -24.08 24.38 -3.59
CA ALA A 776 -24.08 23.30 -2.63
C ALA A 776 -23.70 23.83 -1.23
N ALA A 777 -22.63 24.62 -1.10
CA ALA A 777 -22.26 25.25 0.16
C ALA A 777 -23.38 26.13 0.75
N GLN A 778 -23.97 27.02 -0.06
CA GLN A 778 -25.09 27.89 0.34
C GLN A 778 -26.35 27.11 0.72
N THR A 779 -26.61 25.99 0.05
CA THR A 779 -27.74 25.10 0.35
C THR A 779 -27.49 24.35 1.65
N THR A 780 -26.26 23.87 1.89
CA THR A 780 -25.85 23.25 3.16
C THR A 780 -25.97 24.24 4.31
N ASP A 781 -25.51 25.48 4.17
CA ASP A 781 -25.69 26.55 5.18
C ASP A 781 -27.17 26.84 5.46
N SER A 782 -28.03 26.73 4.44
CA SER A 782 -29.48 26.93 4.58
C SER A 782 -30.17 25.72 5.23
N ALA A 783 -29.70 24.50 4.95
CA ALA A 783 -30.13 23.30 5.65
C ALA A 783 -29.69 23.31 7.13
N ILE A 784 -28.45 23.71 7.43
CA ILE A 784 -27.96 23.89 8.81
C ILE A 784 -28.87 24.86 9.57
N ARG A 785 -29.13 26.05 9.02
CA ARG A 785 -30.06 27.02 9.64
C ARG A 785 -31.44 26.43 9.89
N ARG A 786 -32.02 25.73 8.90
CA ARG A 786 -33.34 25.11 9.06
C ARG A 786 -33.37 23.98 10.09
N LEU A 787 -32.31 23.19 10.21
CA LEU A 787 -32.22 22.15 11.24
C LEU A 787 -31.97 22.74 12.64
N ARG A 788 -31.21 23.85 12.76
CA ARG A 788 -31.09 24.61 14.01
C ARG A 788 -32.45 25.15 14.48
N GLU A 789 -33.25 25.72 13.58
CA GLU A 789 -34.64 26.12 13.88
C GLU A 789 -35.48 24.93 14.38
N LEU A 790 -35.32 23.75 13.78
CA LEU A 790 -36.07 22.56 14.19
C LEU A 790 -35.67 22.03 15.58
N ASP A 791 -34.37 21.96 15.93
CA ASP A 791 -33.93 21.50 17.27
C ASP A 791 -34.47 22.40 18.41
N THR A 792 -34.72 23.69 18.14
CA THR A 792 -35.34 24.59 19.14
C THR A 792 -36.85 24.38 19.30
N SER A 793 -37.51 23.86 18.27
CA SER A 793 -38.97 23.65 18.24
C SER A 793 -39.40 22.25 18.67
N ASP A 794 -38.52 21.25 18.52
CA ASP A 794 -38.84 19.86 18.83
C ASP A 794 -38.82 19.59 20.35
N HIS A 795 -39.60 18.61 20.79
CA HIS A 795 -39.75 18.24 22.19
C HIS A 795 -39.28 16.82 22.48
N ASP A 796 -39.03 15.99 21.45
CA ASP A 796 -38.47 14.66 21.64
C ASP A 796 -36.94 14.68 21.73
N THR A 797 -36.41 14.10 22.81
CA THR A 797 -34.97 13.99 23.09
C THR A 797 -34.22 13.19 22.02
N VAL A 798 -34.85 12.14 21.46
CA VAL A 798 -34.21 11.27 20.46
C VAL A 798 -34.10 12.00 19.11
N SER A 799 -35.20 12.59 18.64
CA SER A 799 -35.27 13.40 17.42
C SER A 799 -34.27 14.56 17.46
N ARG A 800 -34.17 15.27 18.59
CA ARG A 800 -33.17 16.34 18.80
C ARG A 800 -31.72 15.87 18.79
N LEU A 801 -31.41 14.68 19.30
CA LEU A 801 -30.07 14.09 19.23
C LEU A 801 -29.70 13.74 17.78
N GLU A 802 -30.61 13.14 17.00
CA GLU A 802 -30.39 12.84 15.59
C GLU A 802 -30.30 14.13 14.73
N LEU A 803 -31.08 15.18 15.05
CA LEU A 803 -30.93 16.53 14.45
C LEU A 803 -29.54 17.12 14.72
N THR A 804 -29.03 17.00 15.94
CA THR A 804 -27.67 17.48 16.29
C THR A 804 -26.60 16.74 15.50
N ARG A 805 -26.72 15.42 15.35
CA ARG A 805 -25.83 14.61 14.50
C ARG A 805 -25.90 15.02 13.04
N ALA A 806 -27.10 15.27 12.51
CA ALA A 806 -27.28 15.74 11.14
C ALA A 806 -26.64 17.13 10.92
N ILE A 807 -26.78 18.06 11.87
CA ILE A 807 -26.12 19.38 11.83
C ILE A 807 -24.59 19.22 11.84
N ALA A 808 -24.05 18.36 12.71
CA ALA A 808 -22.60 18.09 12.77
C ALA A 808 -22.04 17.62 11.41
N TYR A 809 -22.71 16.67 10.75
CA TYR A 809 -22.29 16.19 9.43
C TYR A 809 -22.45 17.26 8.34
N LEU A 810 -23.52 18.04 8.37
CA LEU A 810 -23.72 19.15 7.43
C LEU A 810 -22.66 20.24 7.60
N MET A 811 -22.22 20.55 8.83
CA MET A 811 -21.12 21.50 9.08
C MET A 811 -19.80 21.02 8.47
N VAL A 812 -19.46 19.73 8.60
CA VAL A 812 -18.27 19.14 7.94
C VAL A 812 -18.39 19.24 6.40
N ILE A 813 -19.58 19.02 5.84
CA ILE A 813 -19.83 19.17 4.40
C ILE A 813 -19.67 20.63 3.96
N ALA A 814 -20.29 21.58 4.67
CA ALA A 814 -20.23 23.01 4.37
C ALA A 814 -18.80 23.56 4.45
N HIS A 815 -18.05 23.17 5.48
CA HIS A 815 -16.66 23.59 5.67
C HIS A 815 -15.77 23.16 4.50
N ASN A 816 -15.83 21.88 4.12
CA ASN A 816 -15.03 21.34 3.01
C ASN A 816 -15.42 21.94 1.65
N LEU A 817 -16.71 22.21 1.41
CA LEU A 817 -17.18 22.89 0.20
C LEU A 817 -16.64 24.33 0.10
N LYS A 818 -16.44 25.02 1.22
CA LYS A 818 -15.90 26.40 1.29
C LYS A 818 -14.38 26.45 1.16
N HIS A 819 -13.66 25.55 1.82
CA HIS A 819 -12.18 25.59 1.91
C HIS A 819 -11.45 24.82 0.81
N CYS A 820 -12.09 23.85 0.15
CA CYS A 820 -11.46 23.07 -0.93
C CYS A 820 -12.03 23.31 -2.36
N PRO A 821 -12.49 24.51 -2.77
CA PRO A 821 -13.22 24.71 -4.04
C PRO A 821 -12.35 24.38 -5.27
N ASN A 822 -11.07 24.72 -5.22
CA ASN A 822 -10.09 24.43 -6.27
C ASN A 822 -9.87 22.92 -6.46
N PHE A 823 -10.01 22.14 -5.39
CA PHE A 823 -9.92 20.68 -5.44
C PHE A 823 -11.25 20.02 -5.82
N LEU A 824 -12.40 20.59 -5.45
CA LEU A 824 -13.71 20.01 -5.77
C LEU A 824 -14.15 20.25 -7.24
N ASN A 825 -13.59 21.25 -7.93
CA ASN A 825 -13.95 21.59 -9.32
C ASN A 825 -13.30 20.68 -10.40
N PRO A 826 -14.00 19.69 -10.98
CA PRO A 826 -13.42 18.66 -11.86
C PRO A 826 -13.03 19.16 -13.27
N THR A 827 -13.39 20.40 -13.62
CA THR A 827 -13.34 20.91 -14.99
C THR A 827 -11.93 21.30 -15.43
N ARG A 828 -11.09 21.76 -14.50
CA ARG A 828 -9.72 22.23 -14.78
C ARG A 828 -8.67 21.35 -14.07
N PRO A 829 -7.48 21.16 -14.66
CA PRO A 829 -6.34 20.57 -13.96
C PRO A 829 -6.00 21.41 -12.73
N PHE A 830 -5.60 20.74 -11.64
CA PHE A 830 -5.28 21.41 -10.39
C PHE A 830 -3.96 22.19 -10.54
N LYS A 831 -4.00 23.51 -10.33
CA LYS A 831 -2.83 24.40 -10.45
C LYS A 831 -2.23 24.86 -9.12
N GLY A 832 -2.89 24.59 -7.99
CA GLY A 832 -2.50 25.06 -6.65
C GLY A 832 -2.47 26.59 -6.49
N GLU A 833 -3.20 27.32 -7.35
CA GLU A 833 -3.43 28.76 -7.17
C GLU A 833 -4.35 28.93 -5.95
N GLY A 834 -3.78 29.36 -4.82
CA GLY A 834 -4.42 29.27 -3.52
C GLY A 834 -5.74 30.05 -3.38
N THR A 835 -6.60 29.61 -2.46
CA THR A 835 -7.80 30.32 -2.02
C THR A 835 -7.46 31.52 -1.15
N ALA A 836 -6.74 32.49 -1.71
CA ALA A 836 -6.77 33.85 -1.22
C ALA A 836 -8.14 34.45 -1.57
N LEU A 837 -9.15 34.13 -0.76
CA LEU A 837 -10.30 35.02 -0.60
C LEU A 837 -9.73 36.36 -0.16
N LYS A 838 -9.69 37.33 -1.07
CA LYS A 838 -9.32 38.71 -0.76
C LYS A 838 -10.24 39.17 0.38
N THR A 839 -9.69 39.28 1.57
CA THR A 839 -10.29 40.06 2.65
C THR A 839 -10.44 41.47 2.13
N SER A 840 -11.69 41.87 1.85
CA SER A 840 -11.98 43.24 1.48
C SER A 840 -11.66 44.11 2.70
N PRO A 841 -10.75 45.09 2.62
CA PRO A 841 -10.51 45.99 3.73
C PRO A 841 -11.76 46.85 3.93
N ALA A 842 -12.51 46.57 4.99
CA ALA A 842 -13.50 47.50 5.52
C ALA A 842 -12.76 48.66 6.20
N GLY A 843 -13.26 49.89 6.07
CA GLY A 843 -12.74 51.05 6.80
C GLY A 843 -11.89 52.05 6.00
N GLY A 844 -12.31 52.40 4.78
CA GLY A 844 -11.81 53.63 4.13
C GLY A 844 -12.42 54.87 4.78
N HIS A 845 -11.72 55.50 5.73
CA HIS A 845 -12.13 56.78 6.31
C HIS A 845 -12.25 57.86 5.25
N ALA A 846 -13.33 58.65 5.31
CA ALA A 846 -13.46 59.88 4.53
C ALA A 846 -12.44 60.93 5.05
N ALA A 847 -11.45 61.25 4.22
CA ALA A 847 -10.54 62.37 4.44
C ALA A 847 -10.90 63.52 3.49
N ILE A 848 -11.11 64.70 4.07
CA ILE A 848 -11.51 65.92 3.37
C ILE A 848 -10.29 66.49 2.62
N SER A 849 -10.44 66.80 1.34
CA SER A 849 -9.44 67.55 0.56
C SER A 849 -9.66 69.06 0.69
N PRO A 850 -8.63 69.86 0.98
CA PRO A 850 -8.67 71.31 0.79
C PRO A 850 -8.19 71.66 -0.62
N THR A 851 -9.11 71.94 -1.55
CA THR A 851 -8.94 72.86 -2.70
C THR A 851 -10.29 73.16 -3.33
#